data_AF-A0A7X9EDL8-F1
#
_entry.id   AF-A0A7X9EDL8-F1
#
_cell.length_a   1.000
_cell.length_b   1.000
_cell.length_c   1.000
_cell.angle_alpha   90.00
_cell.angle_beta   90.00
_cell.angle_gamma   90.00
#
_symmetry.space_group_name_H-M   'P 1'
#
loop_
_entity.id
_entity.type
_entity.pdbx_description
1 polymer ?
#
loop_
_entity_poly.entity_id
_entity_poly.type
_entity_poly.pdbx_seq_one_letter_code
_entity_poly.pdbx_strand_id
1 'polypeptide(L)'
;MECYAIKNLTFAYPEQERKVLDDISITIEQGQFVVLCGPSGCGKTTLLRQLKTILSPHGVKTGSIYFEGKALEDINQREQSSRIGFVLQSPENQIVTDKVWHELAFGLESLGYDTPTIRLRVAEMASFFGIQNWFYKDVAELSGGQKQILNLAAIMAMQPSVLILDEPTSQLDPIAASEFLATVGKINRELGTTVILTEHRLEEALPLADRALVMDEGKIIADANPKEVGQVLGKENHKMFLAMPVPMRVYAGVDNNLECPITVREGRQWLDDFAKEKEVKPVEENIKAVITNDIKPSVEVKEAWFKYEKDLPDVVRGVSIKAYPGQLLAILGGNGTGKTTTLSLISGLNRPYRGSVMIGGREIHTIADSEKYNGLLGVLPQNPQSLFVKKTVEEDLYEMLKGRKLSKGQQERQVYKISKLCELTNLTGQHPYDLSGGEQQRAALAKILLLEPEILLLDEPTKGMDAEFKQTFAGILKSLLKKGVTVIMVSHDIEFCAKYADFCALFFDGGIVTKGTPKEFFSGNSFYTTAANRMARHMLPKAVTAEDVIKACEGRVQPETDIDDFEDPLYSDDSDDGDEEDTRNNQMVSKKKSSNLKRRFTAIISLIVLIITIGNGFPIISDIAWSGLINGREALSISAKDQWQYAGLLLLLIISAGGFCLSVFQRSKKPAQAIIQVPKDKRKLSNRTV
;
A
#
# COMPACT_ATOMS: atom_id res chain seq x y z
N MET A 1 -16.01 -35.81 -7.15
CA MET A 1 -14.87 -36.02 -8.07
C MET A 1 -13.97 -34.84 -7.85
N GLU A 2 -12.69 -35.10 -7.57
CA GLU A 2 -11.75 -34.05 -7.19
C GLU A 2 -11.53 -33.08 -8.36
N CYS A 3 -11.80 -31.79 -8.13
CA CYS A 3 -11.44 -30.71 -9.05
C CYS A 3 -9.94 -30.44 -8.97
N TYR A 4 -9.42 -30.25 -7.76
CA TYR A 4 -7.99 -30.15 -7.47
C TYR A 4 -7.59 -31.11 -6.36
N ALA A 5 -6.40 -31.70 -6.48
CA ALA A 5 -5.72 -32.37 -5.39
C ALA A 5 -4.27 -31.85 -5.30
N ILE A 6 -3.92 -31.25 -4.18
CA ILE A 6 -2.60 -30.69 -3.88
C ILE A 6 -1.93 -31.61 -2.85
N LYS A 7 -0.70 -32.05 -3.12
CA LYS A 7 0.04 -32.97 -2.25
C LYS A 7 1.41 -32.39 -1.91
N ASN A 8 1.63 -32.12 -0.62
CA ASN A 8 2.88 -31.68 -0.02
C ASN A 8 3.52 -30.50 -0.77
N LEU A 9 2.70 -29.54 -1.20
CA LEU A 9 3.15 -28.39 -1.97
C LEU A 9 3.97 -27.45 -1.09
N THR A 10 5.22 -27.22 -1.49
CA THR A 10 6.12 -26.26 -0.86
C THR A 10 6.69 -25.34 -1.94
N PHE A 11 6.80 -24.05 -1.65
CA PHE A 11 7.30 -23.06 -2.59
C PHE A 11 8.09 -21.94 -1.90
N ALA A 12 9.21 -21.56 -2.50
CA ALA A 12 10.01 -20.38 -2.12
C ALA A 12 10.37 -19.56 -3.37
N TYR A 13 10.32 -18.23 -3.25
CA TYR A 13 10.77 -17.31 -4.32
C TYR A 13 12.29 -17.38 -4.51
N PRO A 14 12.82 -16.95 -5.67
CA PRO A 14 14.26 -16.94 -5.92
C PRO A 14 14.97 -16.08 -4.87
N GLU A 15 16.15 -16.51 -4.44
CA GLU A 15 17.00 -15.80 -3.47
C GLU A 15 16.36 -15.57 -2.09
N GLN A 16 15.20 -16.19 -1.81
CA GLN A 16 14.56 -16.18 -0.50
C GLN A 16 14.71 -17.54 0.17
N GLU A 17 15.29 -17.56 1.38
CA GLU A 17 15.36 -18.79 2.20
C GLU A 17 14.01 -19.16 2.82
N ARG A 18 13.14 -18.16 3.03
CA ARG A 18 11.82 -18.36 3.62
C ARG A 18 10.88 -19.01 2.60
N LYS A 19 10.31 -20.15 3.00
CA LYS A 19 9.20 -20.77 2.28
C LYS A 19 7.94 -19.91 2.40
N VAL A 20 7.31 -19.62 1.27
CA VAL A 20 6.02 -18.93 1.23
C VAL A 20 4.86 -19.92 1.34
N LEU A 21 5.03 -21.12 0.79
CA LEU A 21 4.10 -22.25 0.99
C LEU A 21 4.90 -23.37 1.66
N ASP A 22 4.39 -23.97 2.73
CA ASP A 22 5.05 -25.04 3.47
C ASP A 22 4.10 -26.21 3.68
N ASP A 23 4.36 -27.33 2.99
CA ASP A 23 3.64 -28.59 3.11
C ASP A 23 2.09 -28.51 2.96
N ILE A 24 1.62 -27.79 1.95
CA ILE A 24 0.17 -27.66 1.70
C ILE A 24 -0.35 -28.95 1.05
N SER A 25 -1.31 -29.60 1.72
CA SER A 25 -2.03 -30.77 1.20
C SER A 25 -3.53 -30.57 1.36
N ILE A 26 -4.24 -30.35 0.25
CA ILE A 26 -5.69 -30.11 0.23
C ILE A 26 -6.32 -30.75 -1.00
N THR A 27 -7.58 -31.15 -0.87
CA THR A 27 -8.42 -31.61 -1.98
C THR A 27 -9.65 -30.72 -2.09
N ILE A 28 -10.01 -30.31 -3.29
CA ILE A 28 -11.19 -29.49 -3.60
C ILE A 28 -12.10 -30.30 -4.50
N GLU A 29 -13.35 -30.50 -4.08
CA GLU A 29 -14.35 -31.24 -4.85
C GLU A 29 -14.99 -30.37 -5.95
N GLN A 30 -15.41 -31.01 -7.04
CA GLN A 30 -16.17 -30.31 -8.10
C GLN A 30 -17.46 -29.69 -7.55
N GLY A 31 -17.73 -28.45 -7.97
CA GLY A 31 -18.92 -27.69 -7.58
C GLY A 31 -18.83 -27.06 -6.18
N GLN A 32 -17.76 -27.30 -5.43
CA GLN A 32 -17.57 -26.72 -4.10
C GLN A 32 -17.27 -25.22 -4.18
N PHE A 33 -17.84 -24.43 -3.28
CA PHE A 33 -17.46 -23.04 -3.02
C PHE A 33 -16.48 -22.99 -1.85
N VAL A 34 -15.21 -22.76 -2.15
CA VAL A 34 -14.11 -22.68 -1.17
C VAL A 34 -13.68 -21.24 -0.97
N VAL A 35 -13.68 -20.77 0.28
CA VAL A 35 -13.08 -19.48 0.66
C VAL A 35 -11.73 -19.71 1.33
N LEU A 36 -10.68 -19.12 0.77
CA LEU A 36 -9.33 -19.11 1.35
C LEU A 36 -9.09 -17.77 2.04
N CYS A 37 -8.93 -17.79 3.36
CA CYS A 37 -8.69 -16.61 4.18
C CYS A 37 -7.38 -16.74 4.96
N GLY A 38 -6.83 -15.61 5.40
CA GLY A 38 -5.54 -15.58 6.11
C GLY A 38 -4.95 -14.16 6.17
N PRO A 39 -3.95 -13.91 7.03
CA PRO A 39 -3.30 -12.60 7.15
C PRO A 39 -2.67 -12.13 5.82
N SER A 40 -2.41 -10.83 5.69
CA SER A 40 -1.68 -10.32 4.52
C SER A 40 -0.26 -10.88 4.50
N GLY A 41 0.25 -11.21 3.31
CA GLY A 41 1.58 -11.82 3.15
C GLY A 41 1.68 -13.32 3.49
N CYS A 42 0.60 -14.00 3.92
CA CYS A 42 0.68 -15.42 4.31
C CYS A 42 0.83 -16.42 3.14
N GLY A 43 0.71 -15.99 1.88
CA GLY A 43 0.92 -16.83 0.69
C GLY A 43 -0.34 -17.18 -0.12
N LYS A 44 -1.52 -16.61 0.18
CA LYS A 44 -2.81 -16.89 -0.54
C LYS A 44 -2.71 -16.74 -2.06
N THR A 45 -2.32 -15.55 -2.53
CA THR A 45 -2.14 -15.27 -3.96
C THR A 45 -1.10 -16.19 -4.59
N THR A 46 -0.02 -16.49 -3.87
CA THR A 46 1.01 -17.44 -4.33
C THR A 46 0.41 -18.82 -4.52
N LEU A 47 -0.38 -19.33 -3.56
CA LEU A 47 -1.08 -20.60 -3.68
C LEU A 47 -2.03 -20.62 -4.88
N LEU A 48 -2.88 -19.59 -5.06
CA LEU A 48 -3.80 -19.52 -6.20
C LEU A 48 -3.06 -19.51 -7.55
N ARG A 49 -1.94 -18.78 -7.64
CA ARG A 49 -1.11 -18.74 -8.86
C ARG A 49 -0.46 -20.07 -9.18
N GLN A 50 -0.16 -20.90 -8.18
CA GLN A 50 0.34 -22.27 -8.40
C GLN A 50 -0.70 -23.19 -9.07
N LEU A 51 -1.99 -22.86 -9.00
CA LEU A 51 -3.07 -23.67 -9.60
C LEU A 51 -3.24 -23.46 -11.10
N LYS A 52 -2.52 -22.51 -11.70
CA LYS A 52 -2.51 -22.25 -13.15
C LYS A 52 -1.08 -21.99 -13.62
N THR A 53 -0.51 -22.93 -14.37
CA THR A 53 0.93 -22.94 -14.69
C THR A 53 1.47 -21.63 -15.27
N ILE A 54 0.71 -20.96 -16.13
CA ILE A 54 1.13 -19.68 -16.75
C ILE A 54 1.24 -18.51 -15.76
N LEU A 55 0.58 -18.60 -14.61
CA LEU A 55 0.64 -17.60 -13.55
C LEU A 55 1.63 -17.98 -12.44
N SER A 56 2.15 -19.21 -12.47
CA SER A 56 3.03 -19.72 -11.43
C SER A 56 4.31 -18.87 -11.38
N PRO A 57 4.65 -18.26 -10.23
CA PRO A 57 5.90 -17.54 -10.09
C PRO A 57 7.10 -18.48 -10.26
N HIS A 58 8.22 -17.94 -10.74
CA HIS A 58 9.50 -18.62 -10.71
C HIS A 58 9.96 -18.82 -9.26
N GLY A 59 10.57 -19.95 -8.96
CA GLY A 59 11.04 -20.29 -7.61
C GLY A 59 11.34 -21.78 -7.46
N VAL A 60 11.64 -22.21 -6.24
CA VAL A 60 11.83 -23.63 -5.90
C VAL A 60 10.49 -24.20 -5.47
N LYS A 61 9.96 -25.14 -6.26
CA LYS A 61 8.68 -25.82 -6.01
C LYS A 61 8.92 -27.31 -5.74
N THR A 62 8.30 -27.86 -4.71
CA THR A 62 8.21 -29.30 -4.47
C THR A 62 6.76 -29.71 -4.20
N GLY A 63 6.46 -31.00 -4.31
CA GLY A 63 5.09 -31.52 -4.24
C GLY A 63 4.44 -31.63 -5.62
N SER A 64 3.15 -31.96 -5.64
CA SER A 64 2.40 -32.18 -6.90
C SER A 64 1.01 -31.57 -6.83
N ILE A 65 0.53 -31.07 -7.97
CA ILE A 65 -0.81 -30.51 -8.11
C ILE A 65 -1.51 -31.29 -9.22
N TYR A 66 -2.70 -31.80 -8.93
CA TYR A 66 -3.53 -32.50 -9.89
C TYR A 66 -4.79 -31.68 -10.17
N PHE A 67 -5.17 -31.57 -11.43
CA PHE A 67 -6.42 -30.98 -11.88
C PHE A 67 -7.24 -32.06 -12.59
N GLU A 68 -8.44 -32.35 -12.07
CA GLU A 68 -9.34 -33.40 -12.56
C GLU A 68 -8.64 -34.77 -12.74
N GLY A 69 -7.75 -35.10 -11.79
CA GLY A 69 -7.00 -36.36 -11.75
C GLY A 69 -5.72 -36.42 -12.59
N LYS A 70 -5.40 -35.40 -13.39
CA LYS A 70 -4.14 -35.31 -14.17
C LYS A 70 -3.16 -34.35 -13.49
N ALA A 71 -1.86 -34.64 -13.56
CA ALA A 71 -0.86 -33.70 -13.06
C ALA A 71 -0.95 -32.39 -13.83
N LEU A 72 -0.96 -31.26 -13.13
CA LEU A 72 -1.20 -29.94 -13.71
C LEU A 72 -0.15 -29.58 -14.78
N GLU A 73 1.09 -30.03 -14.58
CA GLU A 73 2.20 -29.84 -15.52
C GLU A 73 2.02 -30.60 -16.84
N ASP A 74 1.25 -31.71 -16.84
CA ASP A 74 1.01 -32.54 -18.03
C ASP A 74 -0.16 -32.02 -18.88
N ILE A 75 -0.96 -31.09 -18.35
CA ILE A 75 -2.11 -30.51 -19.05
C ILE A 75 -1.62 -29.39 -19.96
N ASN A 76 -1.98 -29.45 -21.24
CA ASN A 76 -1.56 -28.42 -22.19
C ASN A 76 -2.15 -27.03 -21.86
N GLN A 77 -1.45 -25.98 -22.27
CA GLN A 77 -1.82 -24.59 -21.96
C GLN A 77 -3.21 -24.20 -22.50
N ARG A 78 -3.64 -24.76 -23.64
CA ARG A 78 -4.95 -24.45 -24.23
C ARG A 78 -6.09 -24.95 -23.34
N GLU A 79 -5.96 -26.18 -22.85
CA GLU A 79 -6.91 -26.80 -21.92
C GLU A 79 -6.90 -26.08 -20.57
N GLN A 80 -5.73 -25.74 -20.01
CA GLN A 80 -5.66 -24.93 -18.79
C GLN A 80 -6.27 -23.53 -18.98
N SER A 81 -6.12 -22.93 -20.16
CA SER A 81 -6.66 -21.59 -20.46
C SER A 81 -8.18 -21.59 -20.49
N SER A 82 -8.81 -22.63 -21.05
CA SER A 82 -10.27 -22.73 -21.17
C SER A 82 -10.95 -23.27 -19.91
N ARG A 83 -10.33 -24.23 -19.21
CA ARG A 83 -10.94 -24.95 -18.07
C ARG A 83 -10.75 -24.25 -16.73
N ILE A 84 -9.66 -23.51 -16.56
CA ILE A 84 -9.29 -22.85 -15.30
C ILE A 84 -9.47 -21.34 -15.48
N GLY A 85 -10.61 -20.81 -15.04
CA GLY A 85 -10.86 -19.37 -14.99
C GLY A 85 -10.07 -18.72 -13.86
N PHE A 86 -9.45 -17.57 -14.12
CA PHE A 86 -8.72 -16.80 -13.10
C PHE A 86 -9.10 -15.33 -13.19
N VAL A 87 -9.63 -14.77 -12.10
CA VAL A 87 -9.93 -13.34 -11.95
C VAL A 87 -8.85 -12.71 -11.08
N LEU A 88 -8.09 -11.76 -11.65
CA LEU A 88 -7.07 -10.99 -10.93
C LEU A 88 -7.71 -9.94 -10.01
N GLN A 89 -6.94 -9.53 -8.99
CA GLN A 89 -7.31 -8.48 -8.03
C GLN A 89 -7.59 -7.11 -8.69
N SER A 90 -6.91 -6.80 -9.80
CA SER A 90 -7.09 -5.54 -10.54
C SER A 90 -7.66 -5.83 -11.93
N PRO A 91 -8.87 -5.34 -12.27
CA PRO A 91 -9.47 -5.59 -13.59
C PRO A 91 -8.68 -4.91 -14.71
N GLU A 92 -8.05 -3.77 -14.44
CA GLU A 92 -7.22 -3.05 -15.42
C GLU A 92 -6.02 -3.87 -15.90
N ASN A 93 -5.55 -4.83 -15.09
CA ASN A 93 -4.42 -5.68 -15.45
C ASN A 93 -4.84 -6.87 -16.34
N GLN A 94 -6.13 -7.08 -16.56
CA GLN A 94 -6.67 -8.24 -17.25
C GLN A 94 -7.46 -7.90 -18.52
N ILE A 95 -8.13 -6.75 -18.56
CA ILE A 95 -8.89 -6.32 -19.73
C ILE A 95 -7.95 -5.89 -20.85
N VAL A 96 -8.16 -6.42 -22.06
CA VAL A 96 -7.25 -6.23 -23.20
C VAL A 96 -7.83 -5.34 -24.29
N THR A 97 -9.14 -5.45 -24.55
CA THR A 97 -9.81 -4.82 -25.68
C THR A 97 -10.46 -3.48 -25.33
N ASP A 98 -10.85 -2.73 -26.35
CA ASP A 98 -11.44 -1.39 -26.24
C ASP A 98 -12.96 -1.42 -26.02
N LYS A 99 -13.65 -2.45 -26.53
CA LYS A 99 -15.10 -2.62 -26.45
C LYS A 99 -15.50 -3.79 -25.58
N VAL A 100 -16.59 -3.62 -24.86
CA VAL A 100 -17.16 -4.64 -23.95
C VAL A 100 -17.41 -5.98 -24.66
N TRP A 101 -18.06 -5.97 -25.82
CA TRP A 101 -18.35 -7.20 -26.54
C TRP A 101 -17.11 -7.85 -27.17
N HIS A 102 -16.09 -7.07 -27.54
CA HIS A 102 -14.80 -7.60 -27.96
C HIS A 102 -14.15 -8.36 -26.81
N GLU A 103 -14.21 -7.81 -25.59
CA GLU A 103 -13.61 -8.43 -24.41
C GLU A 103 -14.25 -9.79 -24.10
N LEU A 104 -15.58 -9.89 -24.19
CA LEU A 104 -16.30 -11.16 -24.02
C LEU A 104 -15.94 -12.19 -25.09
N ALA A 105 -15.67 -11.74 -26.31
CA ALA A 105 -15.30 -12.61 -27.43
C ALA A 105 -13.83 -13.04 -27.39
N PHE A 106 -12.94 -12.22 -26.80
CA PHE A 106 -11.49 -12.32 -26.89
C PHE A 106 -10.96 -13.72 -26.52
N GLY A 107 -11.42 -14.28 -25.40
CA GLY A 107 -11.01 -15.62 -24.96
C GLY A 107 -11.46 -16.73 -25.92
N LEU A 108 -12.66 -16.62 -26.48
CA LEU A 108 -13.21 -17.58 -27.43
C LEU A 108 -12.52 -17.50 -28.80
N GLU A 109 -12.24 -16.28 -29.28
CA GLU A 109 -11.46 -16.06 -30.51
C GLU A 109 -10.04 -16.63 -30.37
N SER A 110 -9.40 -16.38 -29.23
CA SER A 110 -8.06 -16.91 -28.92
C SER A 110 -8.04 -18.45 -28.87
N LEU A 111 -9.15 -19.07 -28.46
CA LEU A 111 -9.33 -20.52 -28.49
C LEU A 111 -9.77 -21.05 -29.86
N GLY A 112 -9.97 -20.20 -30.87
CA GLY A 112 -10.29 -20.59 -32.23
C GLY A 112 -11.72 -21.12 -32.43
N TYR A 113 -12.69 -20.65 -31.64
CA TYR A 113 -14.11 -20.98 -31.85
C TYR A 113 -14.65 -20.33 -33.13
N ASP A 114 -15.68 -20.94 -33.73
CA ASP A 114 -16.38 -20.36 -34.88
C ASP A 114 -17.29 -19.17 -34.47
N THR A 115 -17.56 -18.28 -35.43
CA THR A 115 -18.34 -17.06 -35.18
C THR A 115 -19.75 -17.31 -34.63
N PRO A 116 -20.55 -18.27 -35.15
CA PRO A 116 -21.83 -18.63 -34.53
C PRO A 116 -21.71 -19.01 -33.05
N THR A 117 -20.74 -19.86 -32.69
CA THR A 117 -20.51 -20.27 -31.30
C THR A 117 -20.10 -19.09 -30.42
N ILE A 118 -19.20 -18.22 -30.90
CA ILE A 118 -18.79 -17.00 -30.19
C ILE A 118 -20.01 -16.12 -29.92
N ARG A 119 -20.82 -15.83 -30.95
CA ARG A 119 -22.00 -14.97 -30.83
C ARG A 119 -23.00 -15.51 -29.81
N LEU A 120 -23.24 -16.82 -29.81
CA LEU A 120 -24.15 -17.46 -28.86
C LEU A 120 -23.66 -17.28 -27.42
N ARG A 121 -22.41 -17.67 -27.14
CA ARG A 121 -21.83 -17.60 -25.79
C ARG A 121 -21.74 -16.17 -25.27
N VAL A 122 -21.30 -15.23 -26.12
CA VAL A 122 -21.23 -13.81 -25.78
C VAL A 122 -22.61 -13.26 -25.45
N ALA A 123 -23.64 -13.58 -26.25
CA ALA A 123 -25.01 -13.13 -26.00
C ALA A 123 -25.59 -13.73 -24.70
N GLU A 124 -25.36 -15.03 -24.46
CA GLU A 124 -25.81 -15.72 -23.25
C GLU A 124 -25.16 -15.12 -22.00
N MET A 125 -23.83 -14.95 -22.00
CA MET A 125 -23.12 -14.32 -20.88
C MET A 125 -23.54 -12.87 -20.70
N ALA A 126 -23.69 -12.11 -21.78
CA ALA A 126 -24.15 -10.74 -21.69
C ALA A 126 -25.54 -10.64 -21.02
N SER A 127 -26.40 -11.63 -21.27
CA SER A 127 -27.69 -11.74 -20.62
C SER A 127 -27.60 -12.14 -19.16
N PHE A 128 -26.79 -13.16 -18.84
CA PHE A 128 -26.61 -13.69 -17.49
C PHE A 128 -26.11 -12.64 -16.50
N PHE A 129 -25.15 -11.81 -16.94
CA PHE A 129 -24.53 -10.75 -16.13
C PHE A 129 -25.27 -9.40 -16.18
N GLY A 130 -26.33 -9.27 -16.97
CA GLY A 130 -27.11 -8.03 -17.05
C GLY A 130 -26.36 -6.85 -17.69
N ILE A 131 -25.44 -7.12 -18.63
CA ILE A 131 -24.53 -6.11 -19.20
C ILE A 131 -25.04 -5.53 -20.52
N GLN A 132 -26.28 -5.83 -20.92
CA GLN A 132 -26.85 -5.44 -22.22
C GLN A 132 -26.83 -3.92 -22.44
N ASN A 133 -27.06 -3.14 -21.38
CA ASN A 133 -27.13 -1.67 -21.44
C ASN A 133 -25.78 -1.00 -21.75
N TRP A 134 -24.67 -1.70 -21.58
CA TRP A 134 -23.32 -1.19 -21.83
C TRP A 134 -22.51 -2.12 -22.74
N PHE A 135 -23.17 -3.07 -23.40
CA PHE A 135 -22.55 -4.07 -24.27
C PHE A 135 -21.72 -3.49 -25.44
N TYR A 136 -22.11 -2.33 -25.96
CA TYR A 136 -21.41 -1.64 -27.06
C TYR A 136 -20.55 -0.46 -26.61
N LYS A 137 -20.46 -0.20 -25.30
CA LYS A 137 -19.64 0.90 -24.77
C LYS A 137 -18.16 0.59 -24.86
N ASP A 138 -17.37 1.65 -24.83
CA ASP A 138 -15.94 1.58 -24.59
C ASP A 138 -15.67 1.13 -23.15
N VAL A 139 -14.70 0.22 -22.98
CA VAL A 139 -14.23 -0.25 -21.68
C VAL A 139 -13.77 0.93 -20.80
N ALA A 140 -13.17 1.95 -21.42
CA ALA A 140 -12.71 3.16 -20.73
C ALA A 140 -13.84 3.95 -20.06
N GLU A 141 -15.08 3.81 -20.51
CA GLU A 141 -16.25 4.49 -19.93
C GLU A 141 -16.86 3.74 -18.74
N LEU A 142 -16.41 2.50 -18.49
CA LEU A 142 -16.95 1.66 -17.43
C LEU A 142 -16.40 2.08 -16.06
N SER A 143 -17.27 2.03 -15.06
CA SER A 143 -16.85 2.09 -13.65
C SER A 143 -16.00 0.87 -13.27
N GLY A 144 -15.21 0.97 -12.21
CA GLY A 144 -14.41 -0.16 -11.70
C GLY A 144 -15.22 -1.41 -11.39
N GLY A 145 -16.43 -1.26 -10.83
CA GLY A 145 -17.36 -2.37 -10.61
C GLY A 145 -17.85 -3.02 -11.90
N GLN A 146 -18.19 -2.22 -12.92
CA GLN A 146 -18.56 -2.74 -14.24
C GLN A 146 -17.38 -3.46 -14.92
N LYS A 147 -16.16 -2.93 -14.79
CA LYS A 147 -14.95 -3.61 -15.29
C LYS A 147 -14.72 -4.96 -14.60
N GLN A 148 -14.98 -5.04 -13.29
CA GLN A 148 -14.86 -6.32 -12.57
C GLN A 148 -15.90 -7.35 -13.06
N ILE A 149 -17.15 -6.93 -13.28
CA ILE A 149 -18.20 -7.78 -13.85
C ILE A 149 -17.85 -8.18 -15.29
N LEU A 150 -17.34 -7.26 -16.12
CA LEU A 150 -16.88 -7.55 -17.48
C LEU A 150 -15.79 -8.62 -17.48
N ASN A 151 -14.78 -8.48 -16.61
CA ASN A 151 -13.69 -9.43 -16.49
C ASN A 151 -14.21 -10.83 -16.11
N LEU A 152 -15.07 -10.91 -15.10
CA LEU A 152 -15.73 -12.17 -14.73
C LEU A 152 -16.55 -12.75 -15.89
N ALA A 153 -17.32 -11.93 -16.60
CA ALA A 153 -18.14 -12.37 -17.74
C ALA A 153 -17.29 -12.88 -18.91
N ALA A 154 -16.17 -12.23 -19.21
CA ALA A 154 -15.25 -12.64 -20.28
C ALA A 154 -14.61 -14.01 -19.98
N ILE A 155 -14.26 -14.27 -18.71
CA ILE A 155 -13.78 -15.58 -18.28
C ILE A 155 -14.89 -16.62 -18.39
N MET A 156 -16.10 -16.30 -17.92
CA MET A 156 -17.22 -17.24 -17.93
C MET A 156 -17.73 -17.55 -19.35
N ALA A 157 -17.49 -16.67 -20.33
CA ALA A 157 -17.77 -16.96 -21.75
C ALA A 157 -17.02 -18.20 -22.25
N MET A 158 -15.84 -18.50 -21.69
CA MET A 158 -15.10 -19.72 -22.02
C MET A 158 -15.69 -20.99 -21.37
N GLN A 159 -16.58 -20.85 -20.39
CA GLN A 159 -17.22 -21.90 -19.60
C GLN A 159 -16.20 -22.79 -18.84
N PRO A 160 -15.44 -22.21 -17.89
CA PRO A 160 -14.46 -22.95 -17.11
C PRO A 160 -15.14 -23.92 -16.12
N SER A 161 -14.46 -25.02 -15.77
CA SER A 161 -14.92 -25.95 -14.72
C SER A 161 -14.58 -25.47 -13.30
N VAL A 162 -13.56 -24.62 -13.18
CA VAL A 162 -13.17 -23.95 -11.94
C VAL A 162 -12.95 -22.46 -12.17
N LEU A 163 -13.43 -21.65 -11.23
CA LEU A 163 -13.24 -20.22 -11.18
C LEU A 163 -12.41 -19.87 -9.94
N ILE A 164 -11.21 -19.37 -10.17
CA ILE A 164 -10.30 -18.89 -9.14
C ILE A 164 -10.39 -17.37 -9.10
N LEU A 165 -10.65 -16.78 -7.95
CA LEU A 165 -10.73 -15.33 -7.78
C LEU A 165 -9.79 -14.87 -6.67
N ASP A 166 -8.87 -13.97 -7.02
CA ASP A 166 -7.87 -13.43 -6.10
C ASP A 166 -8.27 -12.02 -5.63
N GLU A 167 -8.91 -11.92 -4.47
CA GLU A 167 -9.40 -10.66 -3.87
C GLU A 167 -10.16 -9.73 -4.85
N PRO A 168 -11.15 -10.26 -5.60
CA PRO A 168 -11.80 -9.53 -6.69
C PRO A 168 -12.60 -8.31 -6.22
N THR A 169 -13.01 -8.24 -4.95
CA THR A 169 -13.79 -7.10 -4.43
C THR A 169 -12.96 -6.04 -3.72
N SER A 170 -11.64 -6.21 -3.63
CA SER A 170 -10.74 -5.32 -2.88
C SER A 170 -10.86 -3.83 -3.29
N GLN A 171 -11.20 -3.55 -4.55
CA GLN A 171 -11.34 -2.20 -5.08
C GLN A 171 -12.79 -1.69 -5.20
N LEU A 172 -13.76 -2.48 -4.76
CA LEU A 172 -15.19 -2.17 -4.90
C LEU A 172 -15.75 -1.57 -3.62
N ASP A 173 -16.71 -0.64 -3.76
CA ASP A 173 -17.50 -0.21 -2.62
C ASP A 173 -18.36 -1.36 -2.07
N PRO A 174 -18.91 -1.25 -0.84
CA PRO A 174 -19.66 -2.34 -0.21
C PRO A 174 -20.83 -2.86 -1.04
N ILE A 175 -21.53 -1.99 -1.78
CA ILE A 175 -22.71 -2.37 -2.55
C ILE A 175 -22.26 -3.17 -3.78
N ALA A 176 -21.33 -2.61 -4.57
CA ALA A 176 -20.80 -3.28 -5.76
C ALA A 176 -20.11 -4.62 -5.43
N ALA A 177 -19.41 -4.71 -4.30
CA ALA A 177 -18.81 -5.96 -3.83
C ALA A 177 -19.87 -7.02 -3.49
N SER A 178 -20.93 -6.63 -2.79
CA SER A 178 -22.03 -7.54 -2.46
C SER A 178 -22.73 -8.07 -3.71
N GLU A 179 -22.99 -7.20 -4.70
CA GLU A 179 -23.55 -7.59 -6.00
C GLU A 179 -22.61 -8.53 -6.78
N PHE A 180 -21.30 -8.26 -6.76
CA PHE A 180 -20.30 -9.11 -7.37
C PHE A 180 -20.27 -10.50 -6.73
N LEU A 181 -20.17 -10.58 -5.40
CA LEU A 181 -20.16 -11.87 -4.68
C LEU A 181 -21.48 -12.63 -4.86
N ALA A 182 -22.62 -11.94 -4.88
CA ALA A 182 -23.91 -12.56 -5.19
C ALA A 182 -23.91 -13.18 -6.59
N THR A 183 -23.27 -12.53 -7.57
CA THR A 183 -23.10 -13.05 -8.93
C THR A 183 -22.19 -14.28 -8.94
N VAL A 184 -21.09 -14.29 -8.19
CA VAL A 184 -20.22 -15.47 -8.03
C VAL A 184 -20.97 -16.64 -7.38
N GLY A 185 -21.76 -16.38 -6.33
CA GLY A 185 -22.62 -17.38 -5.72
C GLY A 185 -23.70 -17.90 -6.68
N LYS A 186 -24.22 -17.05 -7.57
CA LYS A 186 -25.15 -17.46 -8.64
C LYS A 186 -24.46 -18.39 -9.64
N ILE A 187 -23.24 -18.08 -10.08
CA ILE A 187 -22.43 -18.92 -10.98
C ILE A 187 -22.25 -20.32 -10.37
N ASN A 188 -21.83 -20.41 -9.10
CA ASN A 188 -21.64 -21.69 -8.44
C ASN A 188 -22.95 -22.51 -8.37
N ARG A 189 -24.06 -21.90 -7.92
CA ARG A 189 -25.34 -22.59 -7.73
C ARG A 189 -26.06 -22.97 -9.02
N GLU A 190 -26.04 -22.11 -10.03
CA GLU A 190 -26.79 -22.31 -11.28
C GLU A 190 -25.97 -23.06 -12.35
N LEU A 191 -24.66 -22.84 -12.41
CA LEU A 191 -23.78 -23.44 -13.43
C LEU A 191 -22.97 -24.63 -12.88
N GLY A 192 -22.94 -24.85 -11.57
CA GLY A 192 -22.18 -25.92 -10.94
C GLY A 192 -20.65 -25.72 -11.00
N THR A 193 -20.20 -24.50 -11.32
CA THR A 193 -18.77 -24.17 -11.40
C THR A 193 -18.13 -24.23 -10.01
N THR A 194 -16.98 -24.91 -9.90
CA THR A 194 -16.18 -24.91 -8.66
C THR A 194 -15.61 -23.52 -8.42
N VAL A 195 -15.71 -22.98 -7.21
CA VAL A 195 -15.21 -21.62 -6.90
C VAL A 195 -14.13 -21.69 -5.83
N ILE A 196 -12.99 -21.03 -6.08
CA ILE A 196 -11.94 -20.80 -5.09
C ILE A 196 -11.76 -19.30 -4.97
N LEU A 197 -12.16 -18.73 -3.84
CA LEU A 197 -12.20 -17.29 -3.61
C LEU A 197 -11.27 -16.91 -2.45
N THR A 198 -10.33 -15.99 -2.67
CA THR A 198 -9.68 -15.25 -1.58
C THR A 198 -10.38 -13.92 -1.39
N GLU A 199 -10.70 -13.57 -0.14
CA GLU A 199 -11.34 -12.31 0.19
C GLU A 199 -10.92 -11.81 1.57
N HIS A 200 -10.95 -10.49 1.75
CA HIS A 200 -10.85 -9.84 3.05
C HIS A 200 -12.23 -9.55 3.67
N ARG A 201 -13.28 -9.51 2.82
CA ARG A 201 -14.66 -9.25 3.22
C ARG A 201 -15.38 -10.56 3.56
N LEU A 202 -14.99 -11.14 4.69
CA LEU A 202 -15.50 -12.45 5.13
C LEU A 202 -16.98 -12.42 5.53
N GLU A 203 -17.51 -11.24 5.92
CA GLU A 203 -18.93 -11.02 6.23
C GLU A 203 -19.84 -11.41 5.04
N GLU A 204 -19.45 -11.07 3.80
CA GLU A 204 -20.18 -11.42 2.59
C GLU A 204 -19.72 -12.73 1.94
N ALA A 205 -18.45 -13.11 2.07
CA ALA A 205 -17.90 -14.28 1.40
C ALA A 205 -18.22 -15.61 2.09
N LEU A 206 -18.10 -15.69 3.43
CA LEU A 206 -18.33 -16.94 4.17
C LEU A 206 -19.76 -17.48 4.08
N PRO A 207 -20.83 -16.65 4.02
CA PRO A 207 -22.18 -17.15 3.79
C PRO A 207 -22.37 -17.92 2.46
N LEU A 208 -21.49 -17.73 1.48
CA LEU A 208 -21.54 -18.42 0.20
C LEU A 208 -20.72 -19.73 0.20
N ALA A 209 -19.86 -19.91 1.20
CA ALA A 209 -18.86 -20.97 1.22
C ALA A 209 -19.42 -22.28 1.79
N ASP A 210 -19.19 -23.39 1.08
CA ASP A 210 -19.36 -24.73 1.65
C ASP A 210 -18.22 -25.06 2.62
N ARG A 211 -17.04 -24.51 2.35
CA ARG A 211 -15.79 -24.80 3.05
C ARG A 211 -14.90 -23.58 3.13
N ALA A 212 -14.29 -23.36 4.28
CA ALA A 212 -13.33 -22.30 4.53
C ALA A 212 -11.96 -22.89 4.88
N LEU A 213 -10.93 -22.38 4.22
CA LEU A 213 -9.53 -22.69 4.47
C LEU A 213 -8.88 -21.47 5.12
N VAL A 214 -8.23 -21.67 6.26
CA VAL A 214 -7.46 -20.62 6.93
C VAL A 214 -5.99 -20.90 6.74
N MET A 215 -5.29 -19.94 6.16
CA MET A 215 -3.88 -20.01 5.86
C MET A 215 -3.09 -19.02 6.73
N ASP A 216 -2.06 -19.52 7.40
CA ASP A 216 -1.13 -18.69 8.16
C ASP A 216 0.31 -19.21 8.00
N GLU A 217 1.27 -18.28 7.90
CA GLU A 217 2.69 -18.55 7.68
C GLU A 217 3.01 -19.65 6.63
N GLY A 218 2.27 -19.68 5.52
CA GLY A 218 2.49 -20.65 4.45
C GLY A 218 1.79 -22.01 4.65
N LYS A 219 1.05 -22.20 5.75
CA LYS A 219 0.37 -23.46 6.12
C LYS A 219 -1.14 -23.29 6.20
N ILE A 220 -1.88 -24.39 6.02
CA ILE A 220 -3.31 -24.43 6.30
C ILE A 220 -3.49 -24.82 7.77
N ILE A 221 -4.06 -23.92 8.58
CA ILE A 221 -4.27 -24.13 10.02
C ILE A 221 -5.69 -24.61 10.35
N ALA A 222 -6.66 -24.31 9.49
CA ALA A 222 -8.03 -24.78 9.62
C ALA A 222 -8.64 -25.06 8.26
N ASP A 223 -9.45 -26.12 8.22
CA ASP A 223 -10.06 -26.65 7.00
C ASP A 223 -11.38 -27.33 7.36
N ALA A 224 -12.48 -26.59 7.28
CA ALA A 224 -13.80 -27.06 7.68
C ALA A 224 -14.91 -26.21 7.06
N ASN A 225 -16.19 -26.46 7.41
CA ASN A 225 -17.25 -25.51 7.08
C ASN A 225 -17.07 -24.19 7.85
N PRO A 226 -17.64 -23.07 7.38
CA PRO A 226 -17.43 -21.76 8.00
C PRO A 226 -17.75 -21.71 9.51
N LYS A 227 -18.80 -22.40 9.97
CA LYS A 227 -19.19 -22.42 11.40
C LYS A 227 -18.09 -23.05 12.25
N GLU A 228 -17.60 -24.21 11.84
CA GLU A 228 -16.53 -24.94 12.52
C GLU A 228 -15.22 -24.17 12.51
N VAL A 229 -14.86 -23.54 11.38
CA VAL A 229 -13.66 -22.69 11.30
C VAL A 229 -13.71 -21.57 12.33
N GLY A 230 -14.83 -20.84 12.43
CA GLY A 230 -14.95 -19.77 13.43
C GLY A 230 -14.88 -20.30 14.86
N GLN A 231 -15.42 -21.49 15.15
CA GLN A 231 -15.29 -22.12 16.46
C GLN A 231 -13.85 -22.52 16.79
N VAL A 232 -13.11 -23.09 15.83
CA VAL A 232 -11.69 -23.46 16.00
C VAL A 232 -10.87 -22.21 16.28
N LEU A 233 -10.98 -21.19 15.41
CA LEU A 233 -10.25 -19.94 15.57
C LEU A 233 -10.59 -19.22 16.88
N GLY A 234 -11.86 -19.25 17.31
CA GLY A 234 -12.29 -18.67 18.58
C GLY A 234 -11.72 -19.40 19.79
N LYS A 235 -11.71 -20.74 19.78
CA LYS A 235 -11.16 -21.57 20.88
C LYS A 235 -9.65 -21.43 21.02
N GLU A 236 -8.94 -21.37 19.89
CA GLU A 236 -7.49 -21.19 19.85
C GLU A 236 -7.06 -19.73 20.08
N ASN A 237 -8.03 -18.81 20.24
CA ASN A 237 -7.82 -17.38 20.32
C ASN A 237 -6.90 -16.87 19.19
N HIS A 238 -7.08 -17.43 18.00
CA HIS A 238 -6.28 -17.12 16.83
C HIS A 238 -6.62 -15.71 16.34
N LYS A 239 -5.61 -14.93 15.93
CA LYS A 239 -5.79 -13.53 15.52
C LYS A 239 -6.77 -13.34 14.36
N MET A 240 -6.82 -14.32 13.45
CA MET A 240 -7.79 -14.36 12.34
C MET A 240 -9.25 -14.35 12.79
N PHE A 241 -9.55 -14.68 14.06
CA PHE A 241 -10.91 -14.59 14.59
C PHE A 241 -11.48 -13.15 14.51
N LEU A 242 -10.62 -12.14 14.56
CA LEU A 242 -11.02 -10.73 14.42
C LEU A 242 -11.59 -10.40 13.04
N ALA A 243 -11.23 -11.16 12.01
CA ALA A 243 -11.73 -11.01 10.65
C ALA A 243 -13.05 -11.77 10.41
N MET A 244 -13.47 -12.63 11.35
CA MET A 244 -14.71 -13.40 11.20
C MET A 244 -15.95 -12.48 11.20
N PRO A 245 -17.05 -12.91 10.58
CA PRO A 245 -18.30 -12.17 10.57
C PRO A 245 -18.73 -11.71 11.96
N VAL A 246 -19.32 -10.52 12.04
CA VAL A 246 -19.78 -9.91 13.29
C VAL A 246 -20.70 -10.85 14.08
N PRO A 247 -21.68 -11.54 13.48
CA PRO A 247 -22.50 -12.51 14.20
C PRO A 247 -21.68 -13.61 14.91
N MET A 248 -20.64 -14.13 14.26
CA MET A 248 -19.75 -15.15 14.84
C MET A 248 -18.92 -14.58 15.99
N ARG A 249 -18.43 -13.35 15.85
CA ARG A 249 -17.67 -12.64 16.89
C ARG A 249 -18.54 -12.37 18.12
N VAL A 250 -19.79 -11.93 17.92
CA VAL A 250 -20.76 -11.72 18.99
C VAL A 250 -21.07 -13.04 19.70
N TYR A 251 -21.35 -14.10 18.93
CA TYR A 251 -21.60 -15.43 19.46
C TYR A 251 -20.45 -15.93 20.35
N ALA A 252 -19.20 -15.80 19.91
CA ALA A 252 -18.05 -16.27 20.69
C ALA A 252 -17.75 -15.39 21.93
N GLY A 253 -18.12 -14.11 21.88
CA GLY A 253 -17.93 -13.18 23.00
C GLY A 253 -18.95 -13.37 24.13
N VAL A 254 -20.04 -14.10 23.89
CA VAL A 254 -21.15 -14.25 24.83
C VAL A 254 -21.27 -15.72 25.24
N ASP A 255 -21.38 -15.99 26.54
CA ASP A 255 -21.58 -17.34 27.04
C ASP A 255 -22.99 -17.86 26.67
N ASN A 256 -23.06 -18.85 25.78
CA ASN A 256 -24.31 -19.40 25.26
C ASN A 256 -24.13 -20.83 24.69
N ASN A 257 -25.24 -21.56 24.54
CA ASN A 257 -25.28 -22.92 23.98
C ASN A 257 -26.05 -22.99 22.64
N LEU A 258 -26.22 -21.86 21.96
CA LEU A 258 -26.98 -21.78 20.72
C LEU A 258 -26.12 -22.17 19.52
N GLU A 259 -26.71 -22.22 18.33
CA GLU A 259 -25.96 -22.45 17.10
C GLU A 259 -25.20 -21.19 16.67
N CYS A 260 -23.95 -21.36 16.18
CA CYS A 260 -23.11 -20.25 15.74
C CYS A 260 -23.69 -19.60 14.45
N PRO A 261 -24.07 -18.31 14.50
CA PRO A 261 -24.61 -17.60 13.35
C PRO A 261 -23.49 -17.08 12.45
N ILE A 262 -23.65 -17.20 11.13
CA ILE A 262 -22.72 -16.62 10.14
C ILE A 262 -23.27 -15.30 9.61
N THR A 263 -24.57 -15.27 9.27
CA THR A 263 -25.18 -14.12 8.59
C THR A 263 -25.83 -13.14 9.57
N VAL A 264 -26.00 -11.89 9.16
CA VAL A 264 -26.79 -10.88 9.90
C VAL A 264 -28.20 -11.39 10.27
N ARG A 265 -28.84 -12.17 9.39
CA ARG A 265 -30.16 -12.75 9.63
C ARG A 265 -30.12 -13.81 10.73
N GLU A 266 -29.15 -14.72 10.66
CA GLU A 266 -28.93 -15.73 11.70
C GLU A 266 -28.54 -15.08 13.02
N GLY A 267 -27.71 -14.03 12.98
CA GLY A 267 -27.32 -13.26 14.17
C GLY A 267 -28.52 -12.57 14.84
N ARG A 268 -29.47 -12.04 14.06
CA ARG A 268 -30.73 -11.51 14.59
C ARG A 268 -31.53 -12.60 15.31
N GLN A 269 -31.71 -13.75 14.65
CA GLN A 269 -32.43 -14.88 15.22
C GLN A 269 -31.75 -15.39 16.51
N TRP A 270 -30.43 -15.49 16.49
CA TRP A 270 -29.63 -15.86 17.66
C TRP A 270 -29.85 -14.88 18.82
N LEU A 271 -29.88 -13.57 18.56
CA LEU A 271 -30.11 -12.56 19.60
C LEU A 271 -31.53 -12.67 20.17
N ASP A 272 -32.53 -12.94 19.33
CA ASP A 272 -33.91 -13.17 19.76
C ASP A 272 -34.03 -14.42 20.65
N ASP A 273 -33.31 -15.49 20.32
CA ASP A 273 -33.30 -16.72 21.12
C ASP A 273 -32.51 -16.55 22.42
N PHE A 274 -31.38 -15.85 22.39
CA PHE A 274 -30.61 -15.51 23.58
C PHE A 274 -31.43 -14.66 24.58
N ALA A 275 -32.17 -13.67 24.08
CA ALA A 275 -32.97 -12.77 24.90
C ALA A 275 -34.17 -13.44 25.60
N LYS A 276 -34.53 -14.67 25.21
CA LYS A 276 -35.55 -15.48 25.92
C LYS A 276 -35.00 -16.06 27.22
N GLU A 277 -33.69 -16.32 27.29
CA GLU A 277 -33.05 -16.99 28.41
C GLU A 277 -32.26 -16.02 29.31
N LYS A 278 -31.66 -14.98 28.72
CA LYS A 278 -30.80 -14.02 29.41
C LYS A 278 -31.22 -12.58 29.10
N GLU A 279 -31.02 -11.68 30.07
CA GLU A 279 -31.35 -10.26 29.92
C GLU A 279 -30.36 -9.56 28.98
N VAL A 280 -30.88 -8.72 28.09
CA VAL A 280 -30.07 -7.88 27.19
C VAL A 280 -30.17 -6.43 27.67
N LYS A 281 -29.04 -5.86 28.10
CA LYS A 281 -28.95 -4.50 28.64
C LYS A 281 -28.90 -3.44 27.52
N PRO A 282 -29.45 -2.24 27.75
CA PRO A 282 -29.32 -1.15 26.80
C PRO A 282 -27.86 -0.72 26.65
N VAL A 283 -27.47 -0.34 25.44
CA VAL A 283 -26.13 0.17 25.15
C VAL A 283 -25.97 1.57 25.75
N GLU A 284 -24.99 1.74 26.64
CA GLU A 284 -24.67 3.04 27.24
C GLU A 284 -24.11 4.03 26.19
N GLU A 285 -24.51 5.30 26.34
CA GLU A 285 -23.93 6.40 25.60
C GLU A 285 -22.68 6.91 26.31
N ASN A 286 -21.52 6.48 25.81
CA ASN A 286 -20.29 7.23 26.04
C ASN A 286 -20.35 8.48 25.14
N ILE A 287 -20.92 9.56 25.68
CA ILE A 287 -20.82 10.88 25.06
C ILE A 287 -19.34 11.28 25.15
N LYS A 288 -18.56 11.06 24.07
CA LYS A 288 -17.27 11.75 23.92
C LYS A 288 -17.58 13.25 24.02
N ALA A 289 -16.97 13.93 24.99
CA ALA A 289 -17.23 15.34 25.25
C ALA A 289 -17.16 16.12 23.93
N VAL A 290 -18.32 16.68 23.52
CA VAL A 290 -18.42 17.51 22.32
C VAL A 290 -17.42 18.64 22.51
N ILE A 291 -16.50 18.79 21.55
CA ILE A 291 -15.53 19.87 21.55
C ILE A 291 -16.28 21.20 21.75
N THR A 292 -15.94 21.88 22.84
CA THR A 292 -16.36 23.24 23.16
C THR A 292 -16.05 24.17 21.99
N ASN A 293 -17.01 25.04 21.64
CA ASN A 293 -17.00 25.96 20.49
C ASN A 293 -15.82 26.96 20.40
N ASP A 294 -14.83 26.89 21.29
CA ASP A 294 -13.67 27.80 21.37
C ASP A 294 -12.40 27.30 20.65
N ILE A 295 -12.38 26.06 20.14
CA ILE A 295 -11.21 25.54 19.39
C ILE A 295 -11.33 25.90 17.90
N LYS A 296 -10.31 26.56 17.35
CA LYS A 296 -10.24 26.86 15.91
C LYS A 296 -10.05 25.56 15.10
N PRO A 297 -10.74 25.40 13.97
CA PRO A 297 -10.57 24.23 13.11
C PRO A 297 -9.17 24.23 12.47
N SER A 298 -8.52 23.07 12.43
CA SER A 298 -7.27 22.87 11.69
C SER A 298 -7.50 22.90 10.19
N VAL A 299 -8.64 22.36 9.76
CA VAL A 299 -9.09 22.36 8.35
C VAL A 299 -10.51 22.91 8.29
N GLU A 300 -10.71 23.94 7.46
CA GLU A 300 -12.02 24.52 7.20
C GLU A 300 -12.22 24.68 5.68
N VAL A 301 -13.23 24.00 5.15
CA VAL A 301 -13.70 24.15 3.77
C VAL A 301 -15.04 24.88 3.81
N LYS A 302 -15.19 25.94 3.02
CA LYS A 302 -16.42 26.74 2.95
C LYS A 302 -16.95 26.75 1.52
N GLU A 303 -18.12 26.14 1.33
CA GLU A 303 -18.89 26.17 0.08
C GLU A 303 -18.01 25.89 -1.15
N ALA A 304 -17.15 24.87 -1.08
CA ALA A 304 -16.21 24.56 -2.15
C ALA A 304 -16.93 23.91 -3.34
N TRP A 305 -16.65 24.42 -4.54
CA TRP A 305 -17.09 23.83 -5.80
C TRP A 305 -15.89 23.54 -6.70
N PHE A 306 -15.93 22.38 -7.36
CA PHE A 306 -14.86 21.94 -8.24
C PHE A 306 -15.37 21.03 -9.36
N LYS A 307 -14.78 21.23 -10.54
CA LYS A 307 -14.90 20.38 -11.73
C LYS A 307 -13.54 20.31 -12.43
N TYR A 308 -13.24 19.16 -13.02
CA TYR A 308 -11.95 18.93 -13.70
C TYR A 308 -11.83 19.71 -15.00
N GLU A 309 -12.94 19.83 -15.74
CA GLU A 309 -13.00 20.57 -17.00
C GLU A 309 -14.25 21.45 -17.04
N LYS A 310 -14.24 22.45 -17.93
CA LYS A 310 -15.33 23.43 -18.01
C LYS A 310 -16.67 22.80 -18.39
N ASP A 311 -16.63 21.80 -19.26
CA ASP A 311 -17.81 21.14 -19.86
C ASP A 311 -18.20 19.84 -19.13
N LEU A 312 -17.40 19.42 -18.14
CA LEU A 312 -17.71 18.28 -17.28
C LEU A 312 -18.58 18.70 -16.09
N PRO A 313 -19.38 17.77 -15.52
CA PRO A 313 -20.22 18.05 -14.36
C PRO A 313 -19.38 18.39 -13.12
N ASP A 314 -19.98 19.15 -12.20
CA ASP A 314 -19.39 19.42 -10.89
C ASP A 314 -19.25 18.14 -10.07
N VAL A 315 -18.02 17.88 -9.64
CA VAL A 315 -17.63 16.73 -8.81
C VAL A 315 -17.75 17.08 -7.33
N VAL A 316 -17.46 18.33 -6.97
CA VAL A 316 -17.65 18.87 -5.62
C VAL A 316 -18.63 20.03 -5.72
N ARG A 317 -19.70 19.99 -4.91
CA ARG A 317 -20.87 20.87 -4.98
C ARG A 317 -21.20 21.47 -3.63
N GLY A 318 -20.59 22.62 -3.32
CA GLY A 318 -20.88 23.36 -2.09
C GLY A 318 -20.45 22.61 -0.82
N VAL A 319 -19.32 21.89 -0.87
CA VAL A 319 -18.84 21.18 0.32
C VAL A 319 -18.42 22.17 1.39
N SER A 320 -18.99 22.01 2.58
CA SER A 320 -18.64 22.73 3.80
C SER A 320 -18.28 21.72 4.89
N ILE A 321 -17.02 21.70 5.32
CA ILE A 321 -16.53 20.75 6.33
C ILE A 321 -15.54 21.42 7.28
N LYS A 322 -15.60 21.01 8.56
CA LYS A 322 -14.65 21.43 9.60
C LYS A 322 -14.09 20.20 10.31
N ALA A 323 -12.77 20.17 10.45
CA ALA A 323 -12.02 19.20 11.25
C ALA A 323 -11.17 19.95 12.28
N TYR A 324 -11.08 19.39 13.48
CA TYR A 324 -10.45 20.02 14.64
C TYR A 324 -9.20 19.24 15.09
N PRO A 325 -8.25 19.90 15.78
CA PRO A 325 -7.08 19.24 16.36
C PRO A 325 -7.46 18.03 17.22
N GLY A 326 -6.70 16.94 17.07
CA GLY A 326 -6.90 15.71 17.85
C GLY A 326 -8.20 14.95 17.54
N GLN A 327 -8.82 15.18 16.38
CA GLN A 327 -10.03 14.45 15.95
C GLN A 327 -9.82 13.64 14.67
N LEU A 328 -10.48 12.47 14.62
CA LEU A 328 -10.65 11.66 13.43
C LEU A 328 -12.04 11.89 12.80
N LEU A 329 -12.04 12.53 11.64
CA LEU A 329 -13.21 12.72 10.79
C LEU A 329 -13.20 11.71 9.64
N ALA A 330 -14.09 10.73 9.68
CA ALA A 330 -14.30 9.76 8.62
C ALA A 330 -15.35 10.26 7.60
N ILE A 331 -15.01 10.23 6.32
CA ILE A 331 -15.89 10.58 5.19
C ILE A 331 -16.22 9.29 4.43
N LEU A 332 -17.48 8.88 4.51
CA LEU A 332 -18.04 7.68 3.88
C LEU A 332 -18.86 8.08 2.65
N GLY A 333 -19.10 7.16 1.72
CA GLY A 333 -19.98 7.38 0.57
C GLY A 333 -19.60 6.52 -0.63
N GLY A 334 -20.40 6.46 -1.68
CA GLY A 334 -20.15 5.64 -2.88
C GLY A 334 -18.89 6.02 -3.67
N ASN A 335 -18.47 5.16 -4.60
CA ASN A 335 -17.40 5.48 -5.55
C ASN A 335 -17.82 6.63 -6.48
N GLY A 336 -16.85 7.45 -6.89
CA GLY A 336 -17.10 8.56 -7.83
C GLY A 336 -17.94 9.72 -7.30
N THR A 337 -18.27 9.75 -6.00
CA THR A 337 -19.11 10.83 -5.44
C THR A 337 -18.38 12.14 -5.22
N GLY A 338 -17.04 12.16 -5.19
CA GLY A 338 -16.21 13.36 -4.99
C GLY A 338 -15.33 13.38 -3.72
N LYS A 339 -15.24 12.27 -2.98
CA LYS A 339 -14.46 12.15 -1.72
C LYS A 339 -12.96 12.42 -1.92
N THR A 340 -12.30 11.66 -2.79
CA THR A 340 -10.88 11.84 -3.16
C THR A 340 -10.61 13.22 -3.73
N THR A 341 -11.52 13.75 -4.55
CA THR A 341 -11.44 15.11 -5.08
C THR A 341 -11.48 16.15 -3.97
N THR A 342 -12.32 15.95 -2.94
CA THR A 342 -12.38 16.82 -1.76
C THR A 342 -11.06 16.78 -0.98
N LEU A 343 -10.45 15.60 -0.78
CA LEU A 343 -9.12 15.50 -0.18
C LEU A 343 -8.05 16.23 -1.01
N SER A 344 -8.16 16.17 -2.35
CA SER A 344 -7.26 16.87 -3.27
C SER A 344 -7.39 18.41 -3.19
N LEU A 345 -8.59 18.92 -2.88
CA LEU A 345 -8.79 20.35 -2.58
C LEU A 345 -8.16 20.72 -1.23
N ILE A 346 -8.33 19.86 -0.20
CA ILE A 346 -7.75 20.07 1.13
C ILE A 346 -6.22 20.04 1.10
N SER A 347 -5.62 19.13 0.31
CA SER A 347 -4.17 19.06 0.15
C SER A 347 -3.59 20.21 -0.70
N GLY A 348 -4.43 20.98 -1.39
CA GLY A 348 -4.01 22.07 -2.26
C GLY A 348 -3.48 21.63 -3.63
N LEU A 349 -3.62 20.34 -3.98
CA LEU A 349 -3.30 19.82 -5.32
C LEU A 349 -4.26 20.38 -6.38
N ASN A 350 -5.52 20.56 -6.02
CA ASN A 350 -6.54 21.19 -6.85
C ASN A 350 -7.06 22.47 -6.18
N ARG A 351 -7.53 23.42 -6.98
CA ARG A 351 -8.11 24.69 -6.51
C ARG A 351 -9.61 24.73 -6.80
N PRO A 352 -10.47 24.97 -5.79
CA PRO A 352 -11.88 25.16 -6.05
C PRO A 352 -12.10 26.44 -6.88
N TYR A 353 -13.02 26.42 -7.84
CA TYR A 353 -13.35 27.62 -8.63
C TYR A 353 -14.31 28.55 -7.87
N ARG A 354 -14.97 28.05 -6.83
CA ARG A 354 -15.83 28.80 -5.89
C ARG A 354 -15.69 28.21 -4.50
N GLY A 355 -15.77 29.06 -3.47
CA GLY A 355 -15.52 28.68 -2.08
C GLY A 355 -14.04 28.79 -1.70
N SER A 356 -13.71 28.42 -0.47
CA SER A 356 -12.33 28.48 0.04
C SER A 356 -11.97 27.27 0.89
N VAL A 357 -10.67 26.96 0.91
CA VAL A 357 -10.05 25.92 1.73
C VAL A 357 -8.99 26.58 2.59
N MET A 358 -9.11 26.43 3.91
CA MET A 358 -8.21 27.02 4.89
C MET A 358 -7.60 25.95 5.79
N ILE A 359 -6.31 26.12 6.07
CA ILE A 359 -5.52 25.30 7.00
C ILE A 359 -4.92 26.21 8.07
N GLY A 360 -5.20 25.93 9.34
CA GLY A 360 -4.76 26.76 10.46
C GLY A 360 -5.18 28.23 10.33
N GLY A 361 -6.33 28.49 9.68
CA GLY A 361 -6.84 29.85 9.40
C GLY A 361 -6.20 30.57 8.22
N ARG A 362 -5.27 29.96 7.47
CA ARG A 362 -4.67 30.52 6.25
C ARG A 362 -5.23 29.81 5.02
N GLU A 363 -5.45 30.52 3.91
CA GLU A 363 -5.87 29.88 2.65
C GLU A 363 -4.79 28.93 2.14
N ILE A 364 -5.16 27.71 1.75
CA ILE A 364 -4.17 26.68 1.37
C ILE A 364 -3.23 27.13 0.26
N HIS A 365 -3.72 27.85 -0.76
CA HIS A 365 -2.89 28.31 -1.89
C HIS A 365 -1.94 29.46 -1.53
N THR A 366 -2.06 30.06 -0.34
CA THR A 366 -1.14 31.10 0.14
C THR A 366 0.06 30.52 0.90
N ILE A 367 -0.02 29.27 1.33
CA ILE A 367 1.06 28.56 2.04
C ILE A 367 2.04 28.02 0.98
N ALA A 368 3.35 28.17 1.22
CA ALA A 368 4.37 27.63 0.32
C ALA A 368 4.41 26.10 0.38
N ASP A 369 4.69 25.43 -0.75
CA ASP A 369 4.72 23.96 -0.80
C ASP A 369 5.79 23.35 0.12
N SER A 370 6.90 24.06 0.32
CA SER A 370 7.95 23.67 1.28
C SER A 370 7.50 23.73 2.74
N GLU A 371 6.45 24.50 3.06
CA GLU A 371 5.84 24.53 4.38
C GLU A 371 4.72 23.48 4.47
N LYS A 372 3.85 23.39 3.44
CA LYS A 372 2.77 22.40 3.37
C LYS A 372 3.26 20.97 3.55
N TYR A 373 4.25 20.56 2.77
CA TYR A 373 4.64 19.16 2.67
C TYR A 373 5.86 18.82 3.55
N ASN A 374 6.23 19.72 4.47
CA ASN A 374 7.33 19.53 5.41
C ASN A 374 6.84 19.55 6.87
N GLY A 375 5.88 18.68 7.18
CA GLY A 375 5.34 18.51 8.54
C GLY A 375 3.97 19.15 8.79
N LEU A 376 3.45 20.00 7.90
CA LEU A 376 2.07 20.50 8.05
C LEU A 376 1.04 19.46 7.56
N LEU A 377 1.23 18.90 6.37
CA LEU A 377 0.33 17.94 5.73
C LEU A 377 1.02 16.62 5.41
N GLY A 378 0.39 15.52 5.81
CA GLY A 378 0.67 14.17 5.32
C GLY A 378 -0.51 13.69 4.47
N VAL A 379 -0.24 13.18 3.27
CA VAL A 379 -1.30 12.70 2.35
C VAL A 379 -1.00 11.27 1.94
N LEU A 380 -1.90 10.35 2.31
CA LEU A 380 -1.90 8.98 1.81
C LEU A 380 -2.87 8.90 0.62
N PRO A 381 -2.36 8.77 -0.61
CA PRO A 381 -3.21 8.62 -1.79
C PRO A 381 -3.84 7.22 -1.85
N GLN A 382 -4.93 7.10 -2.60
CA GLN A 382 -5.65 5.84 -2.80
C GLN A 382 -4.77 4.71 -3.38
N ASN A 383 -3.83 5.06 -4.26
CA ASN A 383 -2.83 4.11 -4.76
C ASN A 383 -1.49 4.34 -4.03
N PRO A 384 -1.08 3.46 -3.10
CA PRO A 384 0.17 3.62 -2.36
C PRO A 384 1.40 3.64 -3.27
N GLN A 385 1.34 2.99 -4.44
CA GLN A 385 2.46 2.87 -5.36
C GLN A 385 2.95 4.22 -5.89
N SER A 386 2.09 5.25 -5.92
CA SER A 386 2.49 6.58 -6.36
C SER A 386 3.52 7.24 -5.43
N LEU A 387 3.72 6.70 -4.22
CA LEU A 387 4.70 7.20 -3.27
C LEU A 387 6.08 6.54 -3.41
N PHE A 388 6.19 5.35 -3.99
CA PHE A 388 7.46 4.60 -4.03
C PHE A 388 8.33 5.01 -5.22
N VAL A 389 9.59 5.38 -4.95
CA VAL A 389 10.53 5.88 -5.95
C VAL A 389 11.96 5.33 -5.79
N LYS A 390 12.19 4.44 -4.81
CA LYS A 390 13.48 3.78 -4.53
C LYS A 390 13.39 2.26 -4.73
N LYS A 391 14.57 1.62 -4.70
CA LYS A 391 14.72 0.19 -5.00
C LYS A 391 14.42 -0.71 -3.83
N THR A 392 14.55 -0.21 -2.61
CA THR A 392 14.21 -0.94 -1.40
C THR A 392 13.30 -0.10 -0.53
N VAL A 393 12.46 -0.77 0.26
CA VAL A 393 11.59 -0.10 1.25
C VAL A 393 12.42 0.77 2.19
N GLU A 394 13.57 0.29 2.64
CA GLU A 394 14.49 1.04 3.49
C GLU A 394 14.95 2.36 2.85
N GLU A 395 15.46 2.31 1.61
CA GLU A 395 15.91 3.50 0.89
C GLU A 395 14.76 4.51 0.68
N ASP A 396 13.55 3.99 0.46
CA ASP A 396 12.34 4.75 0.23
C ASP A 396 11.86 5.48 1.51
N LEU A 397 12.04 4.86 2.68
CA LEU A 397 11.79 5.48 3.98
C LEU A 397 12.82 6.58 4.29
N TYR A 398 14.12 6.33 4.07
CA TYR A 398 15.17 7.34 4.28
C TYR A 398 15.00 8.57 3.40
N GLU A 399 14.35 8.46 2.25
CA GLU A 399 14.07 9.60 1.39
C GLU A 399 13.20 10.66 2.08
N MET A 400 12.27 10.24 2.94
CA MET A 400 11.37 11.16 3.64
C MET A 400 12.11 12.04 4.66
N LEU A 401 13.29 11.62 5.10
CA LEU A 401 14.13 12.35 6.04
C LEU A 401 15.16 13.26 5.35
N LYS A 402 15.24 13.24 4.00
CA LYS A 402 16.16 14.10 3.25
C LYS A 402 15.73 15.56 3.37
N GLY A 403 16.65 16.42 3.81
CA GLY A 403 16.38 17.85 4.03
C GLY A 403 16.09 18.21 5.49
N ARG A 404 15.84 17.22 6.36
CA ARG A 404 15.77 17.43 7.81
C ARG A 404 17.18 17.49 8.42
N LYS A 405 17.37 18.32 9.45
CA LYS A 405 18.63 18.47 10.18
C LYS A 405 18.80 17.35 11.22
N LEU A 406 18.78 16.09 10.78
CA LEU A 406 18.94 14.92 11.64
C LEU A 406 20.33 14.30 11.43
N SER A 407 20.92 13.78 12.51
CA SER A 407 22.14 12.98 12.41
C SER A 407 21.84 11.62 11.77
N LYS A 408 22.86 10.95 11.20
CA LYS A 408 22.68 9.63 10.59
C LYS A 408 22.10 8.60 11.58
N GLY A 409 22.55 8.65 12.84
CA GLY A 409 22.03 7.76 13.89
C GLY A 409 20.58 8.07 14.27
N GLN A 410 20.17 9.35 14.27
CA GLN A 410 18.77 9.73 14.48
C GLN A 410 17.87 9.25 13.33
N GLN A 411 18.33 9.38 12.09
CA GLN A 411 17.60 8.86 10.93
C GLN A 411 17.42 7.34 11.00
N GLU A 412 18.50 6.61 11.33
CA GLU A 412 18.46 5.15 11.49
C GLU A 412 17.46 4.74 12.60
N ARG A 413 17.48 5.44 13.74
CA ARG A 413 16.53 5.19 14.84
C ARG A 413 15.07 5.46 14.44
N GLN A 414 14.79 6.59 13.78
CA GLN A 414 13.42 6.91 13.33
C GLN A 414 12.91 5.91 12.30
N VAL A 415 13.72 5.57 11.29
CA VAL A 415 13.33 4.58 10.27
C VAL A 415 13.10 3.22 10.91
N TYR A 416 13.94 2.79 11.85
CA TYR A 416 13.74 1.53 12.58
C TYR A 416 12.44 1.54 13.39
N LYS A 417 12.17 2.61 14.14
CA LYS A 417 10.97 2.77 14.97
C LYS A 417 9.69 2.69 14.13
N ILE A 418 9.61 3.46 13.05
CA ILE A 418 8.47 3.46 12.13
C ILE A 418 8.35 2.13 11.39
N SER A 419 9.46 1.53 10.97
CA SER A 419 9.44 0.20 10.32
C SER A 419 8.90 -0.88 11.25
N LYS A 420 9.25 -0.83 12.54
CA LYS A 420 8.69 -1.74 13.55
C LYS A 420 7.19 -1.48 13.77
N LEU A 421 6.80 -0.22 13.90
CA LEU A 421 5.40 0.19 14.10
C LEU A 421 4.49 -0.22 12.94
N CYS A 422 4.97 -0.15 11.71
CA CYS A 422 4.23 -0.56 10.52
C CYS A 422 4.47 -2.04 10.12
N GLU A 423 5.13 -2.83 10.96
CA GLU A 423 5.44 -4.26 10.73
C GLU A 423 6.24 -4.53 9.43
N LEU A 424 7.15 -3.62 9.08
CA LEU A 424 7.97 -3.67 7.87
C LEU A 424 9.39 -4.20 8.12
N THR A 425 9.76 -4.52 9.36
CA THR A 425 11.15 -4.85 9.75
C THR A 425 11.78 -5.95 8.88
N ASN A 426 11.00 -6.98 8.51
CA ASN A 426 11.47 -8.09 7.68
C ASN A 426 11.36 -7.83 6.17
N LEU A 427 10.82 -6.67 5.77
CA LEU A 427 10.51 -6.29 4.40
C LEU A 427 11.36 -5.12 3.91
N THR A 428 12.16 -4.50 4.77
CA THR A 428 12.99 -3.31 4.49
C THR A 428 13.93 -3.50 3.30
N GLY A 429 14.49 -4.71 3.12
CA GLY A 429 15.37 -5.05 2.01
C GLY A 429 14.68 -5.37 0.68
N GLN A 430 13.35 -5.52 0.68
CA GLN A 430 12.59 -5.87 -0.53
C GLN A 430 12.29 -4.64 -1.38
N HIS A 431 12.01 -4.86 -2.67
CA HIS A 431 11.51 -3.80 -3.55
C HIS A 431 10.05 -3.48 -3.20
N PRO A 432 9.64 -2.19 -3.10
CA PRO A 432 8.27 -1.85 -2.70
C PRO A 432 7.16 -2.46 -3.55
N TYR A 433 7.44 -2.73 -4.84
CA TYR A 433 6.48 -3.34 -5.76
C TYR A 433 6.36 -4.87 -5.64
N ASP A 434 7.29 -5.52 -4.92
CA ASP A 434 7.25 -6.97 -4.65
C ASP A 434 6.44 -7.28 -3.38
N LEU A 435 6.13 -6.27 -2.58
CA LEU A 435 5.26 -6.37 -1.40
C LEU A 435 3.81 -6.67 -1.81
N SER A 436 3.08 -7.39 -0.95
CA SER A 436 1.63 -7.54 -1.08
C SER A 436 0.91 -6.19 -0.97
N GLY A 437 -0.33 -6.08 -1.49
CA GLY A 437 -1.08 -4.82 -1.46
C GLY A 437 -1.24 -4.23 -0.05
N GLY A 438 -1.47 -5.08 0.96
CA GLY A 438 -1.50 -4.67 2.36
C GLY A 438 -0.15 -4.13 2.84
N GLU A 439 0.94 -4.84 2.57
CA GLU A 439 2.30 -4.41 2.94
C GLU A 439 2.71 -3.11 2.23
N GLN A 440 2.29 -2.91 0.97
CA GLN A 440 2.45 -1.64 0.26
C GLN A 440 1.72 -0.51 1.00
N GLN A 441 0.49 -0.74 1.45
CA GLN A 441 -0.26 0.25 2.21
C GLN A 441 0.43 0.62 3.54
N ARG A 442 1.00 -0.37 4.24
CA ARG A 442 1.81 -0.17 5.45
C ARG A 442 3.08 0.64 5.19
N ALA A 443 3.79 0.33 4.09
CA ALA A 443 4.99 1.06 3.68
C ALA A 443 4.68 2.51 3.28
N ALA A 444 3.59 2.74 2.56
CA ALA A 444 3.12 4.07 2.22
C ALA A 444 2.74 4.89 3.48
N LEU A 445 2.04 4.27 4.44
CA LEU A 445 1.75 4.89 5.73
C LEU A 445 3.05 5.24 6.48
N ALA A 446 4.02 4.32 6.56
CA ALA A 446 5.32 4.56 7.19
C ALA A 446 6.04 5.80 6.64
N LYS A 447 6.05 5.99 5.32
CA LYS A 447 6.63 7.20 4.70
C LYS A 447 5.99 8.49 5.20
N ILE A 448 4.67 8.48 5.34
CA ILE A 448 3.91 9.68 5.73
C ILE A 448 4.10 9.96 7.21
N LEU A 449 4.18 8.93 8.06
CA LEU A 449 4.45 9.10 9.49
C LEU A 449 5.83 9.71 9.75
N LEU A 450 6.82 9.42 8.90
CA LEU A 450 8.16 10.05 8.95
C LEU A 450 8.14 11.55 8.65
N LEU A 451 7.06 12.08 8.06
CA LEU A 451 6.88 13.53 7.88
C LEU A 451 6.40 14.23 9.15
N GLU A 452 5.99 13.50 10.19
CA GLU A 452 5.46 14.07 11.44
C GLU A 452 4.37 15.14 11.19
N PRO A 453 3.29 14.79 10.46
CA PRO A 453 2.31 15.77 9.99
C PRO A 453 1.39 16.28 11.11
N GLU A 454 1.08 17.57 11.12
CA GLU A 454 0.02 18.15 11.96
C GLU A 454 -1.39 17.78 11.48
N ILE A 455 -1.55 17.59 10.17
CA ILE A 455 -2.80 17.18 9.52
C ILE A 455 -2.52 15.98 8.61
N LEU A 456 -3.23 14.89 8.86
CA LEU A 456 -3.13 13.64 8.11
C LEU A 456 -4.39 13.42 7.26
N LEU A 457 -4.22 13.40 5.95
CA LEU A 457 -5.26 13.09 4.97
C LEU A 457 -5.06 11.67 4.48
N LEU A 458 -6.07 10.82 4.63
CA LEU A 458 -5.99 9.41 4.29
C LEU A 458 -7.08 9.04 3.30
N ASP A 459 -6.71 8.53 2.13
CA ASP A 459 -7.67 8.06 1.14
C ASP A 459 -7.64 6.52 1.05
N GLU A 460 -8.70 5.89 1.56
CA GLU A 460 -8.86 4.43 1.69
C GLU A 460 -7.68 3.72 2.39
N PRO A 461 -7.23 4.19 3.58
CA PRO A 461 -6.06 3.62 4.24
C PRO A 461 -6.21 2.15 4.61
N THR A 462 -7.43 1.68 4.89
CA THR A 462 -7.72 0.33 5.38
C THR A 462 -7.86 -0.73 4.28
N LYS A 463 -7.75 -0.33 3.00
CA LYS A 463 -7.85 -1.25 1.86
C LYS A 463 -6.67 -2.22 1.82
N GLY A 464 -6.96 -3.52 1.65
CA GLY A 464 -5.95 -4.58 1.60
C GLY A 464 -5.22 -4.86 2.93
N MET A 465 -5.59 -4.16 4.01
CA MET A 465 -5.09 -4.46 5.36
C MET A 465 -5.89 -5.62 5.95
N ASP A 466 -5.20 -6.58 6.55
CA ASP A 466 -5.82 -7.60 7.39
C ASP A 466 -6.35 -7.01 8.72
N ALA A 467 -7.15 -7.80 9.43
CA ALA A 467 -7.81 -7.36 10.67
C ALA A 467 -6.82 -7.05 11.81
N GLU A 468 -5.67 -7.73 11.85
CA GLU A 468 -4.63 -7.51 12.87
C GLU A 468 -4.01 -6.13 12.68
N PHE A 469 -3.50 -5.84 11.48
CA PHE A 469 -2.88 -4.55 11.23
C PHE A 469 -3.87 -3.40 11.31
N LYS A 470 -5.17 -3.61 11.06
CA LYS A 470 -6.19 -2.59 11.33
C LYS A 470 -6.24 -2.19 12.81
N GLN A 471 -5.99 -3.10 13.75
CA GLN A 471 -5.88 -2.75 15.17
C GLN A 471 -4.62 -1.94 15.45
N THR A 472 -3.47 -2.36 14.91
CA THR A 472 -2.21 -1.61 15.00
C THR A 472 -2.39 -0.20 14.43
N PHE A 473 -3.01 -0.08 13.26
CA PHE A 473 -3.32 1.18 12.61
C PHE A 473 -4.25 2.07 13.44
N ALA A 474 -5.30 1.51 14.05
CA ALA A 474 -6.14 2.25 14.98
C ALA A 474 -5.34 2.78 16.20
N GLY A 475 -4.39 1.99 16.71
CA GLY A 475 -3.45 2.40 17.76
C GLY A 475 -2.57 3.58 17.33
N ILE A 476 -2.02 3.52 16.10
CA ILE A 476 -1.25 4.63 15.50
C ILE A 476 -2.11 5.89 15.44
N LEU A 477 -3.34 5.79 14.90
CA LEU A 477 -4.25 6.93 14.82
C LEU A 477 -4.55 7.50 16.21
N LYS A 478 -4.88 6.66 17.20
CA LYS A 478 -5.17 7.11 18.57
C LYS A 478 -3.97 7.83 19.19
N SER A 479 -2.75 7.36 18.96
CA SER A 479 -1.52 8.03 19.42
C SER A 479 -1.33 9.41 18.76
N LEU A 480 -1.54 9.50 17.44
CA LEU A 480 -1.48 10.77 16.71
C LEU A 480 -2.55 11.77 17.22
N LEU A 481 -3.77 11.30 17.43
CA LEU A 481 -4.88 12.13 17.93
C LEU A 481 -4.59 12.66 19.35
N LYS A 482 -4.03 11.83 20.24
CA LYS A 482 -3.58 12.26 21.60
C LYS A 482 -2.55 13.40 21.52
N LYS A 483 -1.75 13.47 20.46
CA LYS A 483 -0.77 14.55 20.20
C LYS A 483 -1.35 15.78 19.51
N GLY A 484 -2.65 15.80 19.24
CA GLY A 484 -3.33 16.92 18.59
C GLY A 484 -3.31 16.88 17.06
N VAL A 485 -2.78 15.82 16.43
CA VAL A 485 -2.83 15.66 14.98
C VAL A 485 -4.28 15.57 14.51
N THR A 486 -4.63 16.29 13.46
CA THR A 486 -5.97 16.24 12.86
C THR A 486 -5.99 15.17 11.78
N VAL A 487 -6.93 14.22 11.82
CA VAL A 487 -7.02 13.17 10.81
C VAL A 487 -8.34 13.29 10.05
N ILE A 488 -8.25 13.39 8.72
CA ILE A 488 -9.39 13.28 7.81
C ILE A 488 -9.19 12.03 6.97
N MET A 489 -10.09 11.06 7.14
CA MET A 489 -10.01 9.77 6.48
C MET A 489 -11.21 9.58 5.55
N VAL A 490 -10.96 9.32 4.28
CA VAL A 490 -11.94 8.74 3.37
C VAL A 490 -11.80 7.23 3.48
N SER A 491 -12.89 6.53 3.78
CA SER A 491 -12.88 5.07 3.87
C SER A 491 -14.23 4.48 3.50
N HIS A 492 -14.21 3.29 2.94
CA HIS A 492 -15.37 2.41 2.77
C HIS A 492 -15.51 1.35 3.88
N ASP A 493 -14.58 1.30 4.84
CA ASP A 493 -14.62 0.35 5.96
C ASP A 493 -15.55 0.86 7.07
N ILE A 494 -16.81 0.43 6.99
CA ILE A 494 -17.88 0.85 7.90
C ILE A 494 -17.58 0.42 9.34
N GLU A 495 -17.09 -0.80 9.55
CA GLU A 495 -16.79 -1.35 10.88
C GLU A 495 -15.64 -0.59 11.55
N PHE A 496 -14.57 -0.30 10.80
CA PHE A 496 -13.45 0.51 11.29
C PHE A 496 -13.89 1.93 11.66
N CYS A 497 -14.68 2.58 10.78
CA CYS A 497 -15.18 3.93 11.05
C CYS A 497 -16.13 3.97 12.26
N ALA A 498 -17.02 2.98 12.40
CA ALA A 498 -17.94 2.88 13.52
C ALA A 498 -17.23 2.75 14.86
N LYS A 499 -16.10 2.05 14.87
CA LYS A 499 -15.33 1.77 16.08
C LYS A 499 -14.40 2.92 16.48
N TYR A 500 -13.67 3.51 15.52
CA TYR A 500 -12.54 4.39 15.84
C TYR A 500 -12.75 5.87 15.52
N ALA A 501 -13.68 6.23 14.63
CA ALA A 501 -13.89 7.63 14.26
C ALA A 501 -14.50 8.44 15.42
N ASP A 502 -14.20 9.74 15.47
CA ASP A 502 -14.89 10.67 16.36
C ASP A 502 -16.16 11.20 15.69
N PHE A 503 -16.09 11.43 14.38
CA PHE A 503 -17.22 11.84 13.55
C PHE A 503 -17.23 11.10 12.22
N CYS A 504 -18.44 10.78 11.76
CA CYS A 504 -18.68 10.21 10.45
C CYS A 504 -19.52 11.19 9.61
N ALA A 505 -19.18 11.35 8.34
CA ALA A 505 -19.91 12.15 7.39
C ALA A 505 -20.26 11.32 6.14
N LEU A 506 -21.47 11.50 5.60
CA LEU A 506 -21.90 10.85 4.36
C LEU A 506 -21.72 11.82 3.20
N PHE A 507 -20.90 11.43 2.22
CA PHE A 507 -20.65 12.16 0.99
C PHE A 507 -21.51 11.58 -0.15
N PHE A 508 -22.35 12.43 -0.72
CA PHE A 508 -23.28 12.05 -1.79
C PHE A 508 -23.53 13.25 -2.72
N ASP A 509 -23.61 12.97 -4.03
CA ASP A 509 -23.83 13.97 -5.09
C ASP A 509 -22.95 15.22 -4.99
N GLY A 510 -21.64 15.02 -4.75
CA GLY A 510 -20.69 16.12 -4.66
C GLY A 510 -20.69 16.88 -3.34
N GLY A 511 -21.54 16.53 -2.37
CA GLY A 511 -21.71 17.24 -1.10
C GLY A 511 -21.68 16.34 0.13
N ILE A 512 -21.66 16.95 1.32
CA ILE A 512 -21.87 16.26 2.60
C ILE A 512 -23.34 16.36 2.98
N VAL A 513 -24.00 15.22 3.14
CA VAL A 513 -25.45 15.15 3.45
C VAL A 513 -25.72 15.17 4.95
N THR A 514 -24.93 14.42 5.70
CA THR A 514 -25.06 14.33 7.16
C THR A 514 -23.70 14.12 7.80
N LYS A 515 -23.55 14.63 9.03
CA LYS A 515 -22.39 14.47 9.89
C LYS A 515 -22.88 14.24 11.31
N GLY A 516 -22.33 13.25 12.00
CA GLY A 516 -22.65 12.95 13.40
C GLY A 516 -21.57 12.10 14.05
N THR A 517 -21.75 11.81 15.33
CA THR A 517 -20.93 10.78 15.99
C THR A 517 -21.20 9.41 15.34
N PRO A 518 -20.30 8.41 15.45
CA PRO A 518 -20.53 7.09 14.87
C PRO A 518 -21.88 6.48 15.27
N LYS A 519 -22.26 6.56 16.56
CA LYS A 519 -23.54 6.02 17.03
C LYS A 519 -24.73 6.70 16.37
N GLU A 520 -24.76 8.04 16.32
CA GLU A 520 -25.84 8.80 15.64
C GLU A 520 -25.88 8.51 14.14
N PHE A 521 -24.71 8.48 13.50
CA PHE A 521 -24.59 8.29 12.06
C PHE A 521 -25.04 6.89 11.63
N PHE A 522 -24.52 5.83 12.26
CA PHE A 522 -24.80 4.46 11.83
C PHE A 522 -26.16 3.96 12.31
N SER A 523 -26.67 4.39 13.46
CA SER A 523 -28.03 4.03 13.90
C SER A 523 -29.14 4.69 13.07
N GLY A 524 -28.89 5.89 12.53
CA GLY A 524 -29.84 6.60 11.69
C GLY A 524 -29.91 6.10 10.23
N ASN A 525 -28.95 5.28 9.79
CA ASN A 525 -28.84 4.81 8.42
C ASN A 525 -29.28 3.34 8.26
N SER A 526 -29.97 3.03 7.16
CA SER A 526 -30.44 1.65 6.89
C SER A 526 -29.44 0.79 6.11
N PHE A 527 -28.71 1.39 5.17
CA PHE A 527 -27.78 0.67 4.28
C PHE A 527 -26.31 0.97 4.60
N TYR A 528 -25.97 2.23 4.88
CA TYR A 528 -24.65 2.64 5.37
C TYR A 528 -24.59 2.46 6.90
N THR A 529 -24.63 1.21 7.34
CA THR A 529 -24.56 0.84 8.76
C THR A 529 -23.85 -0.50 8.94
N THR A 530 -23.39 -0.77 10.16
CA THR A 530 -22.58 -1.96 10.49
C THR A 530 -23.41 -3.24 10.53
N ALA A 531 -22.75 -4.38 10.38
CA ALA A 531 -23.37 -5.69 10.55
C ALA A 531 -23.95 -5.84 11.97
N ALA A 532 -23.24 -5.33 12.98
CA ALA A 532 -23.70 -5.27 14.37
C ALA A 532 -25.04 -4.54 14.51
N ASN A 533 -25.15 -3.34 13.93
CA ASN A 533 -26.40 -2.59 13.98
C ASN A 533 -27.51 -3.33 13.22
N ARG A 534 -27.22 -3.86 12.02
CA ARG A 534 -28.25 -4.58 11.22
C ARG A 534 -28.80 -5.79 11.96
N MET A 535 -27.96 -6.55 12.67
CA MET A 535 -28.42 -7.73 13.42
C MET A 535 -29.18 -7.35 14.69
N ALA A 536 -28.76 -6.29 15.40
CA ALA A 536 -29.25 -5.99 16.74
C ALA A 536 -30.27 -4.86 16.84
N ARG A 537 -30.44 -4.00 15.83
CA ARG A 537 -31.21 -2.73 15.93
C ARG A 537 -32.66 -2.85 16.39
N HIS A 538 -33.29 -4.03 16.24
CA HIS A 538 -34.66 -4.27 16.70
C HIS A 538 -34.77 -4.32 18.23
N MET A 539 -33.66 -4.62 18.93
CA MET A 539 -33.56 -4.59 20.39
C MET A 539 -32.59 -3.52 20.89
N LEU A 540 -31.47 -3.33 20.18
CA LEU A 540 -30.36 -2.45 20.52
C LEU A 540 -30.13 -1.42 19.40
N PRO A 541 -30.99 -0.40 19.24
CA PRO A 541 -30.91 0.55 18.14
C PRO A 541 -29.59 1.34 18.09
N LYS A 542 -28.93 1.52 19.24
CA LYS A 542 -27.66 2.24 19.39
C LYS A 542 -26.42 1.35 19.34
N ALA A 543 -26.57 0.02 19.20
CA ALA A 543 -25.43 -0.87 19.01
C ALA A 543 -24.89 -0.70 17.59
N VAL A 544 -23.64 -0.25 17.45
CA VAL A 544 -23.00 -0.06 16.14
C VAL A 544 -21.73 -0.88 16.00
N THR A 545 -21.22 -1.48 17.07
CA THR A 545 -20.05 -2.37 17.04
C THR A 545 -20.39 -3.75 17.57
N ALA A 546 -19.59 -4.77 17.24
CA ALA A 546 -19.73 -6.11 17.80
C ALA A 546 -19.60 -6.06 19.34
N GLU A 547 -18.69 -5.22 19.84
CA GLU A 547 -18.42 -5.01 21.25
C GLU A 547 -19.62 -4.37 21.98
N ASP A 548 -20.39 -3.47 21.35
CA ASP A 548 -21.64 -2.95 21.93
C ASP A 548 -22.63 -4.10 22.19
N VAL A 549 -22.79 -5.02 21.23
CA VAL A 549 -23.73 -6.16 21.35
C VAL A 549 -23.23 -7.16 22.39
N ILE A 550 -21.93 -7.46 22.40
CA ILE A 550 -21.32 -8.36 23.40
C ILE A 550 -21.52 -7.80 24.81
N LYS A 551 -21.24 -6.50 25.03
CA LYS A 551 -21.45 -5.84 26.34
C LYS A 551 -22.91 -5.84 26.76
N ALA A 552 -23.82 -5.57 25.84
CA ALA A 552 -25.26 -5.62 26.09
C ALA A 552 -25.72 -7.02 26.53
N CYS A 553 -25.06 -8.08 26.06
CA CYS A 553 -25.35 -9.46 26.42
C CYS A 553 -24.50 -9.99 27.61
N GLU A 554 -23.86 -9.09 28.37
CA GLU A 554 -22.94 -9.43 29.49
C GLU A 554 -21.77 -10.35 29.09
N GLY A 555 -21.39 -10.31 27.81
CA GLY A 555 -20.28 -11.07 27.27
C GLY A 555 -18.92 -10.50 27.63
N ARG A 556 -17.89 -11.31 27.38
CA ARG A 556 -16.49 -10.91 27.52
C ARG A 556 -16.03 -10.28 26.23
N VAL A 557 -15.82 -8.97 26.25
CA VAL A 557 -15.07 -8.30 25.20
C VAL A 557 -13.61 -8.63 25.42
N GLN A 558 -12.94 -9.19 24.42
CA GLN A 558 -11.49 -9.33 24.47
C GLN A 558 -10.90 -7.94 24.73
N PRO A 559 -10.02 -7.78 25.74
CA PRO A 559 -9.35 -6.50 25.93
C PRO A 559 -8.68 -6.14 24.61
N GLU A 560 -8.95 -4.93 24.12
CA GLU A 560 -8.11 -4.38 23.06
C GLU A 560 -6.68 -4.48 23.57
N THR A 561 -5.71 -4.78 22.69
CA THR A 561 -4.30 -4.59 23.06
C THR A 561 -4.20 -3.20 23.67
N ASP A 562 -3.95 -3.12 24.98
CA ASP A 562 -4.00 -1.87 25.70
C ASP A 562 -2.91 -0.98 25.12
N ILE A 563 -3.31 -0.03 24.28
CA ILE A 563 -2.40 0.90 23.60
C ILE A 563 -1.68 1.80 24.62
N ASP A 564 -2.06 1.77 25.89
CA ASP A 564 -1.34 2.46 26.96
C ASP A 564 -0.04 1.71 27.38
N ASP A 565 0.16 0.45 26.97
CA ASP A 565 1.47 -0.26 27.04
C ASP A 565 2.36 0.02 25.80
N PHE A 566 1.85 0.75 24.81
CA PHE A 566 2.72 1.34 23.78
C PHE A 566 3.36 2.59 24.39
N GLU A 567 4.58 2.44 24.93
CA GLU A 567 5.54 3.56 25.03
C GLU A 567 5.45 4.37 23.74
N ASP A 568 5.30 5.70 23.83
CA ASP A 568 5.06 6.59 22.70
C ASP A 568 5.83 6.14 21.43
N PRO A 569 5.15 5.46 20.48
CA PRO A 569 5.85 4.75 19.42
C PRO A 569 6.27 5.68 18.28
N LEU A 570 5.90 6.96 18.34
CA LEU A 570 6.15 7.90 17.26
C LEU A 570 7.23 8.92 17.66
N TYR A 571 7.15 9.51 18.86
CA TYR A 571 8.05 10.61 19.28
C TYR A 571 8.35 10.52 20.80
N SER A 572 9.21 9.61 21.23
CA SER A 572 9.80 9.67 22.58
C SER A 572 10.95 10.67 22.55
N ASP A 573 10.92 11.68 23.42
CA ASP A 573 12.08 12.52 23.72
C ASP A 573 13.04 11.70 24.60
N ASP A 574 13.77 10.77 24.00
CA ASP A 574 14.87 10.07 24.68
C ASP A 574 16.05 11.03 24.78
N SER A 575 15.93 11.96 25.73
CA SER A 575 16.93 12.99 26.03
C SER A 575 17.97 12.56 27.07
N ASP A 576 18.01 11.28 27.50
CA ASP A 576 18.80 10.89 28.67
C ASP A 576 19.81 9.74 28.52
N ASP A 577 20.05 9.18 27.33
CA ASP A 577 21.10 8.14 27.14
C ASP A 577 22.19 8.59 26.15
N GLY A 578 22.86 9.69 26.50
CA GLY A 578 23.99 10.20 25.72
C GLY A 578 25.06 10.78 26.61
N ASP A 579 25.94 9.94 27.16
CA ASP A 579 27.25 10.44 27.65
C ASP A 579 28.44 9.46 27.61
N GLU A 580 28.30 8.19 27.18
CA GLU A 580 29.47 7.26 27.19
C GLU A 580 30.03 6.85 25.82
N GLU A 581 29.30 6.99 24.70
CA GLU A 581 29.84 6.59 23.36
C GLU A 581 30.43 7.73 22.52
N ASP A 582 30.15 9.00 22.87
CA ASP A 582 30.55 10.16 22.06
C ASP A 582 32.04 10.52 22.17
N THR A 583 32.78 9.89 23.09
CA THR A 583 34.23 10.08 23.23
C THR A 583 35.07 9.21 22.30
N ARG A 584 34.51 8.16 21.67
CA ARG A 584 35.27 7.29 20.74
C ARG A 584 35.16 7.70 19.27
N ASN A 585 34.00 8.19 18.82
CA ASN A 585 33.81 8.58 17.42
C ASN A 585 34.41 9.96 17.04
N ASN A 586 34.60 10.85 18.03
CA ASN A 586 35.23 12.15 17.79
C ASN A 586 36.72 12.07 17.41
N GLN A 587 37.38 10.92 17.64
CA GLN A 587 38.76 10.71 17.18
C GLN A 587 38.86 10.29 15.70
N MET A 588 37.82 9.68 15.11
CA MET A 588 37.83 9.27 13.69
C MET A 588 37.41 10.38 12.72
N VAL A 589 36.49 11.27 13.12
CA VAL A 589 36.06 12.41 12.28
C VAL A 589 37.13 13.52 12.23
N SER A 590 37.86 13.71 13.34
CA SER A 590 39.04 14.60 13.41
C SER A 590 40.14 14.24 12.39
N LYS A 591 40.39 12.94 12.16
CA LYS A 591 41.38 12.48 11.17
C LYS A 591 40.96 12.72 9.71
N LYS A 592 39.66 12.71 9.38
CA LYS A 592 39.16 12.90 7.99
C LYS A 592 39.09 14.37 7.55
N LYS A 593 38.77 15.32 8.46
CA LYS A 593 38.85 16.77 8.15
C LYS A 593 40.31 17.25 8.00
N SER A 594 41.25 16.68 8.76
CA SER A 594 42.68 17.02 8.66
C SER A 594 43.28 16.67 7.27
N SER A 595 42.81 15.60 6.61
CA SER A 595 43.38 15.17 5.32
C SER A 595 43.03 16.10 4.14
N ASN A 596 41.81 16.66 4.12
CA ASN A 596 41.38 17.58 3.04
C ASN A 596 42.01 18.98 3.18
N LEU A 597 42.25 19.45 4.41
CA LEU A 597 42.92 20.73 4.65
C LEU A 597 44.42 20.64 4.33
N LYS A 598 45.09 19.54 4.74
CA LYS A 598 46.48 19.25 4.35
C LYS A 598 46.64 19.18 2.82
N ARG A 599 45.69 18.58 2.11
CA ARG A 599 45.70 18.48 0.63
C ARG A 599 45.59 19.83 -0.07
N ARG A 600 44.77 20.75 0.45
CA ARG A 600 44.67 22.13 -0.09
C ARG A 600 45.94 22.92 0.19
N PHE A 601 46.50 22.77 1.39
CA PHE A 601 47.78 23.40 1.74
C PHE A 601 48.94 22.87 0.89
N THR A 602 49.04 21.56 0.66
CA THR A 602 50.09 21.00 -0.20
C THR A 602 49.93 21.44 -1.65
N ALA A 603 48.72 21.50 -2.19
CA ALA A 603 48.49 22.01 -3.55
C ALA A 603 48.90 23.48 -3.70
N ILE A 604 48.58 24.33 -2.73
CA ILE A 604 48.95 25.75 -2.73
C ILE A 604 50.47 25.92 -2.61
N ILE A 605 51.12 25.20 -1.68
CA ILE A 605 52.58 25.24 -1.52
C ILE A 605 53.28 24.73 -2.78
N SER A 606 52.83 23.62 -3.37
CA SER A 606 53.40 23.10 -4.61
C SER A 606 53.24 24.07 -5.79
N LEU A 607 52.12 24.81 -5.86
CA LEU A 607 51.89 25.83 -6.88
C LEU A 607 52.79 27.06 -6.67
N ILE A 608 52.94 27.54 -5.44
CA ILE A 608 53.83 28.66 -5.11
C ILE A 608 55.29 28.29 -5.43
N VAL A 609 55.71 27.09 -5.02
CA VAL A 609 57.05 26.58 -5.35
C VAL A 609 57.22 26.53 -6.85
N LEU A 610 56.29 25.93 -7.61
CA LEU A 610 56.33 25.86 -9.07
C LEU A 610 56.47 27.25 -9.74
N ILE A 611 55.71 28.25 -9.28
CA ILE A 611 55.79 29.62 -9.80
C ILE A 611 57.16 30.24 -9.51
N ILE A 612 57.71 30.02 -8.31
CA ILE A 612 59.04 30.51 -7.94
C ILE A 612 60.13 29.79 -8.75
N THR A 613 60.04 28.47 -8.95
CA THR A 613 61.00 27.72 -9.77
C THR A 613 60.96 28.16 -11.23
N ILE A 614 59.77 28.46 -11.77
CA ILE A 614 59.64 28.99 -13.12
C ILE A 614 60.20 30.42 -13.18
N GLY A 615 59.83 31.29 -12.23
CA GLY A 615 60.30 32.68 -12.21
C GLY A 615 61.81 32.83 -12.05
N ASN A 616 62.44 32.02 -11.20
CA ASN A 616 63.88 32.04 -10.97
C ASN A 616 64.67 31.15 -11.95
N GLY A 617 64.04 30.13 -12.52
CA GLY A 617 64.65 29.23 -13.49
C GLY A 617 64.62 29.77 -14.92
N PHE A 618 63.61 30.56 -15.29
CA PHE A 618 63.47 31.11 -16.63
C PHE A 618 64.66 31.97 -17.08
N PRO A 619 65.24 32.87 -16.26
CA PRO A 619 66.43 33.65 -16.64
C PRO A 619 67.67 32.76 -16.84
N ILE A 620 67.85 31.74 -16.01
CA ILE A 620 69.00 30.82 -16.05
C ILE A 620 68.90 29.90 -17.28
N ILE A 621 67.71 29.40 -17.58
CA ILE A 621 67.43 28.57 -18.76
C ILE A 621 67.53 29.42 -20.03
N SER A 622 67.04 30.66 -20.01
CA SER A 622 67.16 31.57 -21.15
C SER A 622 68.62 31.95 -21.43
N ASP A 623 69.44 32.24 -20.42
CA ASP A 623 70.86 32.59 -20.61
C ASP A 623 71.69 31.40 -21.12
N ILE A 624 71.42 30.18 -20.65
CA ILE A 624 72.10 28.96 -21.13
C ILE A 624 71.64 28.60 -22.55
N ALA A 625 70.34 28.74 -22.84
CA ALA A 625 69.79 28.46 -24.17
C ALA A 625 70.23 29.50 -25.20
N TRP A 626 70.32 30.78 -24.82
CA TRP A 626 70.77 31.87 -25.69
C TRP A 626 72.28 31.88 -25.91
N SER A 627 73.09 31.55 -24.88
CA SER A 627 74.55 31.39 -25.03
C SER A 627 74.93 30.20 -25.93
N GLY A 628 74.17 29.10 -25.88
CA GLY A 628 74.33 27.95 -26.79
C GLY A 628 73.87 28.19 -28.24
N LEU A 629 72.97 29.16 -28.47
CA LEU A 629 72.44 29.48 -29.80
C LEU A 629 73.23 30.56 -30.55
N ILE A 630 73.91 31.47 -29.84
CA ILE A 630 74.64 32.61 -30.45
C ILE A 630 76.10 32.26 -30.78
N ASN A 631 76.79 31.44 -29.96
CA ASN A 631 78.20 31.09 -30.16
C ASN A 631 78.34 29.62 -30.58
N GLY A 632 78.14 29.36 -31.88
CA GLY A 632 78.29 28.05 -32.50
C GLY A 632 79.75 27.56 -32.54
N ARG A 633 80.26 27.08 -31.40
CA ARG A 633 81.33 26.09 -31.14
C ARG A 633 81.92 26.41 -29.75
N GLU A 634 82.06 25.37 -28.92
CA GLU A 634 82.52 25.38 -27.51
C GLU A 634 81.47 25.66 -26.40
N ALA A 635 80.29 25.07 -26.48
CA ALA A 635 79.38 24.95 -25.32
C ALA A 635 79.62 23.63 -24.53
N LEU A 636 80.88 23.31 -24.21
CA LEU A 636 81.28 22.24 -23.30
C LEU A 636 82.29 22.77 -22.27
N SER A 637 81.89 23.82 -21.55
CA SER A 637 82.50 24.20 -20.27
C SER A 637 81.47 24.84 -19.36
N ILE A 638 80.29 24.23 -19.26
CA ILE A 638 79.38 24.51 -18.15
C ILE A 638 80.10 24.00 -16.90
N SER A 639 80.42 24.90 -15.97
CA SER A 639 81.00 24.55 -14.68
C SER A 639 80.18 23.42 -14.05
N ALA A 640 80.84 22.39 -13.49
CA ALA A 640 80.12 21.28 -12.86
C ALA A 640 79.08 21.78 -11.85
N LYS A 641 79.37 22.89 -11.17
CA LYS A 641 78.47 23.56 -10.22
C LYS A 641 77.16 24.03 -10.86
N ASP A 642 77.20 24.53 -12.09
CA ASP A 642 76.02 25.04 -12.81
C ASP A 642 75.19 23.90 -13.42
N GLN A 643 75.84 22.80 -13.83
CA GLN A 643 75.13 21.57 -14.25
C GLN A 643 74.33 20.95 -13.10
N TRP A 644 74.92 20.89 -11.90
CA TRP A 644 74.23 20.39 -10.70
C TRP A 644 73.08 21.30 -10.27
N GLN A 645 73.22 22.63 -10.43
CA GLN A 645 72.14 23.58 -10.18
C GLN A 645 71.00 23.42 -11.20
N TYR A 646 71.33 23.21 -12.48
CA TYR A 646 70.33 23.00 -13.54
C TYR A 646 69.58 21.68 -13.36
N ALA A 647 70.30 20.59 -13.07
CA ALA A 647 69.70 19.30 -12.75
C ALA A 647 68.83 19.39 -11.49
N GLY A 648 69.27 20.14 -10.47
CA GLY A 648 68.52 20.41 -9.26
C GLY A 648 67.20 21.14 -9.53
N LEU A 649 67.22 22.20 -10.35
CA LEU A 649 66.02 22.98 -10.73
C LEU A 649 65.02 22.14 -11.55
N LEU A 650 65.49 21.35 -12.51
CA LEU A 650 64.65 20.44 -13.30
C LEU A 650 63.98 19.38 -12.42
N LEU A 651 64.73 18.80 -11.49
CA LEU A 651 64.22 17.79 -10.57
C LEU A 651 63.18 18.39 -9.61
N LEU A 652 63.40 19.61 -9.12
CA LEU A 652 62.43 20.36 -8.31
C LEU A 652 61.15 20.71 -9.09
N LEU A 653 61.28 21.04 -10.37
CA LEU A 653 60.15 21.33 -11.26
C LEU A 653 59.31 20.07 -11.54
N ILE A 654 59.95 18.92 -11.76
CA ILE A 654 59.27 17.63 -11.95
C ILE A 654 58.55 17.20 -10.66
N ILE A 655 59.20 17.33 -9.50
CA ILE A 655 58.59 16.97 -8.20
C ILE A 655 57.40 17.87 -7.87
N SER A 656 57.54 19.18 -8.06
CA SER A 656 56.45 20.14 -7.79
C SER A 656 55.26 19.98 -8.74
N ALA A 657 55.52 19.73 -10.03
CA ALA A 657 54.48 19.42 -11.02
C ALA A 657 53.76 18.10 -10.70
N GLY A 658 54.52 17.06 -10.30
CA GLY A 658 53.96 15.77 -9.87
C GLY A 658 53.07 15.90 -8.63
N GLY A 659 53.53 16.65 -7.61
CA GLY A 659 52.75 16.92 -6.40
C GLY A 659 51.47 17.72 -6.65
N PHE A 660 51.53 18.71 -7.55
CA PHE A 660 50.35 19.46 -7.97
C PHE A 660 49.37 18.58 -8.76
N CYS A 661 49.82 17.80 -9.73
CA CYS A 661 48.96 16.91 -10.50
C CYS A 661 48.29 15.84 -9.62
N LEU A 662 49.02 15.19 -8.70
CA LEU A 662 48.45 14.20 -7.79
C LEU A 662 47.41 14.80 -6.84
N SER A 663 47.67 16.01 -6.32
CA SER A 663 46.76 16.69 -5.41
C SER A 663 45.51 17.24 -6.11
N VAL A 664 45.57 17.61 -7.39
CA VAL A 664 44.42 18.12 -8.15
C VAL A 664 43.62 17.00 -8.84
N PHE A 665 44.27 15.99 -9.41
CA PHE A 665 43.61 14.99 -10.26
C PHE A 665 43.18 13.69 -9.58
N GLN A 666 43.52 13.45 -8.30
CA GLN A 666 42.89 12.37 -7.53
C GLN A 666 41.41 12.67 -7.28
N ARG A 667 40.55 12.20 -8.19
CA ARG A 667 39.09 12.30 -8.10
C ARG A 667 38.60 11.67 -6.79
N SER A 668 37.85 12.41 -5.98
CA SER A 668 36.89 11.78 -5.07
C SER A 668 35.93 10.95 -5.92
N LYS A 669 35.59 9.73 -5.47
CA LYS A 669 34.56 8.90 -6.13
C LYS A 669 33.37 9.78 -6.48
N LYS A 670 33.04 9.88 -7.78
CA LYS A 670 31.90 10.67 -8.25
C LYS A 670 30.60 10.04 -7.71
N PRO A 671 29.57 10.84 -7.41
CA PRO A 671 28.22 10.31 -7.30
C PRO A 671 27.78 9.73 -8.65
N ALA A 672 26.89 8.72 -8.61
CA ALA A 672 26.36 8.07 -9.79
C ALA A 672 25.81 9.11 -10.79
N GLN A 673 26.17 8.95 -12.07
CA GLN A 673 25.79 9.86 -13.14
C GLN A 673 24.26 9.88 -13.30
N ALA A 674 23.68 11.07 -13.19
CA ALA A 674 22.32 11.33 -13.66
C ALA A 674 22.27 11.08 -15.18
N ILE A 675 21.28 10.30 -15.61
CA ILE A 675 21.00 10.04 -17.03
C ILE A 675 20.56 11.36 -17.65
N ILE A 676 21.44 11.98 -18.43
CA ILE A 676 21.11 13.15 -19.23
C ILE A 676 20.19 12.68 -20.36
N GLN A 677 18.92 13.06 -20.30
CA GLN A 677 17.96 12.80 -21.37
C GLN A 677 18.47 13.45 -22.67
N VAL A 678 18.55 12.66 -23.74
CA VAL A 678 18.94 13.16 -25.07
C VAL A 678 17.86 14.15 -25.56
N PRO A 679 18.25 15.37 -25.99
CA PRO A 679 17.34 16.37 -26.55
C PRO A 679 16.48 15.77 -27.66
N LYS A 680 15.21 16.19 -27.73
CA LYS A 680 14.16 15.58 -28.57
C LYS A 680 14.57 15.52 -30.05
N ASP A 681 15.27 16.55 -30.48
CA ASP A 681 15.81 16.82 -31.82
C ASP A 681 16.96 15.88 -32.25
N LYS A 682 17.56 15.13 -31.31
CA LYS A 682 18.60 14.12 -31.61
C LYS A 682 18.10 12.67 -31.55
N ARG A 683 16.81 12.45 -31.33
CA ARG A 683 16.22 11.10 -31.28
C ARG A 683 15.88 10.64 -32.70
N LYS A 684 16.81 9.97 -33.38
CA LYS A 684 16.49 9.22 -34.61
C LYS A 684 15.99 7.83 -34.23
N LEU A 685 14.70 7.57 -34.44
CA LEU A 685 14.12 6.23 -34.33
C LEU A 685 14.71 5.36 -35.46
N SER A 686 15.22 4.17 -35.13
CA SER A 686 15.57 3.18 -36.15
C SER A 686 14.29 2.69 -36.81
N ASN A 687 14.18 2.84 -38.13
CA ASN A 687 13.08 2.27 -38.91
C ASN A 687 12.96 0.77 -38.61
N ARG A 688 11.86 0.37 -37.96
CA ARG A 688 11.49 -1.04 -37.86
C ARG A 688 11.02 -1.52 -39.23
N THR A 689 11.51 -2.70 -39.58
CA THR A 689 11.02 -3.56 -40.67
C THR A 689 9.51 -3.79 -40.50
N VAL A 690 8.80 -3.68 -41.61
CA VAL A 690 7.34 -3.87 -41.78
C VAL A 690 6.93 -5.29 -41.41
#